data_AF-A0A9E5U0H8-F1
#
_entry.id   AF-A0A9E5U0H8-F1
#
_cell.length_a   1.000
_cell.length_b   1.000
_cell.length_c   1.000
_cell.angle_alpha   90.00
_cell.angle_beta   90.00
_cell.angle_gamma   90.00
#
_symmetry.space_group_name_H-M   'P 1'
#
loop_
_entity.id
_entity.type
_entity.pdbx_description
1 polymer ?
#
loop_
_entity_poly.entity_id
_entity_poly.type
_entity_poly.pdbx_seq_one_letter_code
_entity_poly.pdbx_strand_id
1 'polypeptide(L)'
;MRALFSCFALGSVLHFLPFQSLCAQCADGTPPPCEVRTRQVVAHAEPPSADERGRSFLVLPFRNITRSPDHEWLVEGSPTLLADALGQWQEISVVPAERLYPALRRQGLEPGAVMEEEKVRRVAEETGGWTAVAGEVLATGERIRVSARAYDVVTKQVVVRAAEEIEGMANIRVAYERLAGQLLRTAGLDVPAPDLSAATTQSLKAYRAYLRGMAHYNRGEARSAEEAFLEAVSEDSTFAQAYAKLAMASMSTLERLADPQAPAYGYAERAASLAERLPVRERQLVHAVNAVFHGQFGAAREILEQLVAADSSDVEALESLAEMGLYDFILVERGGVERPRGSLNEAARLAKRALSLDPARHQNYATLVTVYALAGGFRSGRLYGVRREGQSLFAFLASVAQPAAMFAVVMRDSMELVPVDSVSVIGRDSLKAAQQRGQDAALAWAGRWLTAAPDEAQAHYMASIAHELAESYGAALVELRKADSLGVEFEIENLAAKRMVVMAKAGRYEDALEVADSLWSAGYFVPQTLAISGLVIGHAAWAFNLNLQTHRLAQAEEMLIRMRDVVLTDPRADTAAAEGLAACFLACRADLSTPPVFPQLPPELLAATFDSLLAQLDDIPRGGILARGVGTVLRAAMEGTATVDVSPEISQQMRNAAARVLTNVRTDLAVSIAEGAVNLDTTEAGRLEMFGLLRRVVEQEPDNLEAHYQLGKIGALTGQQLDLAEAALQKYLEHEPPTGAPTKEGAHWRLGMIYEHRGQTDRAIAAYRAALQVNPGFRPAKQALERLEEGRKEP
;
A
#
# COMPACT_ATOMS: atom_id res chain seq x y z
N MET A 1 11.08 -0.99 1.63
CA MET A 1 9.87 -1.03 2.48
C MET A 1 8.59 -1.46 1.71
N ARG A 2 8.69 -2.20 0.58
CA ARG A 2 7.62 -2.27 -0.44
C ARG A 2 6.55 -3.35 -0.27
N ALA A 3 6.88 -4.55 0.23
CA ALA A 3 5.95 -5.69 0.23
C ALA A 3 4.85 -5.67 1.32
N LEU A 4 4.64 -4.52 1.98
CA LEU A 4 3.95 -4.41 3.26
C LEU A 4 2.42 -4.32 3.20
N PHE A 5 1.83 -4.03 2.03
CA PHE A 5 0.42 -3.61 1.94
C PHE A 5 -0.50 -4.48 1.07
N SER A 6 -0.07 -5.71 0.77
CA SER A 6 -0.74 -6.54 -0.24
C SER A 6 -1.96 -7.33 0.27
N CYS A 7 -2.24 -7.33 1.58
CA CYS A 7 -3.30 -8.15 2.17
C CYS A 7 -4.65 -7.48 2.43
N PHE A 8 -4.72 -6.14 2.54
CA PHE A 8 -5.85 -5.49 3.23
C PHE A 8 -6.74 -4.62 2.33
N ALA A 9 -7.99 -5.08 2.17
CA ALA A 9 -9.21 -4.36 1.75
C ALA A 9 -10.41 -5.33 2.00
N LEU A 10 -11.58 -4.94 2.54
CA LEU A 10 -12.17 -3.60 2.72
C LEU A 10 -12.19 -3.07 4.19
N GLY A 11 -13.18 -3.15 5.10
CA GLY A 11 -14.62 -3.53 5.07
C GLY A 11 -15.65 -2.44 5.48
N SER A 12 -15.33 -1.58 6.46
CA SER A 12 -16.06 -0.36 6.96
C SER A 12 -17.42 -0.46 7.71
N VAL A 13 -17.49 0.20 8.90
CA VAL A 13 -18.70 0.67 9.65
C VAL A 13 -18.31 1.94 10.47
N LEU A 14 -19.24 2.85 10.83
CA LEU A 14 -19.01 4.29 11.10
C LEU A 14 -20.09 4.93 12.02
N HIS A 15 -19.76 5.81 13.00
CA HIS A 15 -20.67 6.93 13.44
C HIS A 15 -20.05 8.21 14.10
N PHE A 16 -20.90 9.25 14.29
CA PHE A 16 -20.59 10.70 14.34
C PHE A 16 -20.51 11.43 15.71
N LEU A 17 -19.80 12.58 15.76
CA LEU A 17 -20.24 13.95 16.16
C LEU A 17 -19.02 14.85 16.59
N PRO A 18 -19.10 16.20 16.59
CA PRO A 18 -19.90 17.14 15.81
C PRO A 18 -19.02 18.08 14.91
N PHE A 19 -19.58 19.15 14.34
CA PHE A 19 -18.86 20.13 13.50
C PHE A 19 -17.63 20.76 14.18
N GLN A 20 -16.44 20.54 13.60
CA GLN A 20 -15.34 21.52 13.58
C GLN A 20 -14.78 21.63 12.15
N SER A 21 -14.09 22.74 11.88
CA SER A 21 -13.75 23.24 10.54
C SER A 21 -13.03 22.23 9.64
N LEU A 22 -13.45 22.15 8.37
CA LEU A 22 -12.75 21.44 7.30
C LEU A 22 -11.42 22.13 6.94
N CYS A 23 -10.40 21.89 7.76
CA CYS A 23 -9.03 22.33 7.52
C CYS A 23 -8.37 21.41 6.48
N ALA A 24 -8.35 21.87 5.22
CA ALA A 24 -7.58 21.24 4.14
C ALA A 24 -6.05 21.25 4.43
N GLN A 25 -5.26 20.76 3.47
CA GLN A 25 -3.80 20.96 3.46
C GLN A 25 -3.37 21.63 2.16
N CYS A 26 -2.30 22.41 2.26
CA CYS A 26 -1.62 23.03 1.13
C CYS A 26 -0.72 22.00 0.42
N ALA A 27 -0.27 22.33 -0.81
CA ALA A 27 0.49 21.40 -1.65
C ALA A 27 1.88 21.00 -1.12
N ASP A 28 2.34 21.66 -0.05
CA ASP A 28 3.55 21.38 0.73
C ASP A 28 3.28 20.57 2.02
N GLY A 29 2.01 20.41 2.43
CA GLY A 29 1.58 19.73 3.66
C GLY A 29 1.20 20.66 4.83
N THR A 30 1.28 21.99 4.69
CA THR A 30 0.89 22.93 5.76
C THR A 30 -0.63 23.12 5.83
N PRO A 31 -1.20 23.59 6.96
CA PRO A 31 -2.59 24.04 7.00
C PRO A 31 -2.78 25.39 6.26
N PRO A 32 -3.94 25.63 5.63
CA PRO A 32 -4.30 26.91 5.01
C PRO A 32 -4.33 28.10 6.01
N PRO A 33 -4.20 29.36 5.55
CA PRO A 33 -4.10 29.79 4.15
C PRO A 33 -2.75 29.47 3.51
N CYS A 34 -2.77 29.01 2.26
CA CYS A 34 -1.56 28.54 1.58
C CYS A 34 -0.71 29.70 1.03
N GLU A 35 0.61 29.65 1.25
CA GLU A 35 1.53 30.54 0.55
C GLU A 35 1.51 30.22 -0.95
N VAL A 36 1.08 31.17 -1.78
CA VAL A 36 1.27 31.10 -3.23
C VAL A 36 2.74 31.42 -3.53
N ARG A 37 3.61 30.44 -3.27
CA ARG A 37 4.99 30.46 -3.77
C ARG A 37 4.95 30.34 -5.29
N THR A 38 4.88 31.50 -5.95
CA THR A 38 5.10 31.63 -7.39
C THR A 38 6.33 30.82 -7.78
N ARG A 39 6.23 30.04 -8.87
CA ARG A 39 7.37 29.29 -9.41
C ARG A 39 8.51 30.27 -9.66
N GLN A 40 9.52 30.25 -8.79
CA GLN A 40 10.85 30.66 -9.19
C GLN A 40 11.28 29.68 -10.27
N VAL A 41 11.20 30.13 -11.52
CA VAL A 41 12.09 29.62 -12.56
C VAL A 41 13.48 29.77 -11.97
N VAL A 42 14.20 28.66 -11.82
CA VAL A 42 15.59 28.70 -11.35
C VAL A 42 16.38 29.43 -12.44
N ALA A 43 16.62 30.72 -12.20
CA ALA A 43 17.58 31.48 -12.99
C ALA A 43 18.91 30.73 -12.94
N HIS A 44 19.63 30.70 -14.06
CA HIS A 44 20.95 30.07 -14.10
C HIS A 44 21.81 30.70 -12.99
N ALA A 45 22.23 29.88 -12.03
CA ALA A 45 23.00 30.37 -10.89
C ALA A 45 24.30 30.99 -11.43
N GLU A 46 24.56 32.24 -11.07
CA GLU A 46 25.86 32.84 -11.39
C GLU A 46 26.96 31.98 -10.74
N PRO A 47 28.07 31.69 -11.43
CA PRO A 47 29.08 30.79 -10.89
C PRO A 47 29.62 31.35 -9.56
N PRO A 48 29.73 30.52 -8.50
CA PRO A 48 30.07 31.00 -7.17
C PRO A 48 31.52 31.53 -7.09
N SER A 49 31.94 32.01 -5.92
CA SER A 49 33.29 32.56 -5.75
C SER A 49 34.37 31.53 -6.07
N ALA A 50 35.58 32.00 -6.36
CA ALA A 50 36.70 31.11 -6.70
C ALA A 50 37.05 30.12 -5.58
N ASP A 51 36.81 30.49 -4.32
CA ASP A 51 37.01 29.63 -3.14
C ASP A 51 35.94 28.52 -3.07
N GLU A 52 34.66 28.87 -3.22
CA GLU A 52 33.55 27.91 -3.28
C GLU A 52 33.68 26.94 -4.47
N ARG A 53 34.16 27.42 -5.63
CA ARG A 53 34.46 26.58 -6.80
C ARG A 53 35.62 25.63 -6.55
N GLY A 54 36.67 26.08 -5.86
CA GLY A 54 37.81 25.24 -5.45
C GLY A 54 37.45 24.11 -4.46
N ARG A 55 36.29 24.20 -3.81
CA ARG A 55 35.79 23.22 -2.83
C ARG A 55 34.62 22.37 -3.33
N SER A 56 34.22 22.47 -4.60
CA SER A 56 33.08 21.74 -5.15
C SER A 56 33.48 20.88 -6.35
N PHE A 57 33.61 19.57 -6.16
CA PHE A 57 34.22 18.65 -7.14
C PHE A 57 33.19 17.88 -7.98
N LEU A 58 33.45 17.79 -9.29
CA LEU A 58 32.68 17.01 -10.27
C LEU A 58 33.59 15.96 -10.91
N VAL A 59 33.53 14.70 -10.47
CA VAL A 59 34.39 13.65 -11.02
C VAL A 59 33.78 13.07 -12.30
N LEU A 60 34.37 13.36 -13.45
CA LEU A 60 33.89 12.92 -14.76
C LEU A 60 34.31 11.47 -15.07
N PRO A 61 33.55 10.72 -15.87
CA PRO A 61 33.89 9.36 -16.31
C PRO A 61 35.31 9.25 -16.85
N PHE A 62 36.01 8.19 -16.40
CA PHE A 62 37.41 7.98 -16.79
C PHE A 62 37.48 7.31 -18.16
N ARG A 63 38.56 7.56 -18.89
CA ARG A 63 38.77 6.99 -20.22
C ARG A 63 39.64 5.74 -20.12
N ASN A 64 39.14 4.58 -20.55
CA ASN A 64 39.96 3.38 -20.72
C ASN A 64 40.84 3.53 -21.99
N ILE A 65 42.07 4.00 -21.81
CA ILE A 65 42.98 4.29 -22.93
C ILE A 65 43.46 3.00 -23.59
N THR A 66 43.59 1.90 -22.85
CA THR A 66 44.06 0.61 -23.39
C THR A 66 42.95 -0.29 -23.92
N ARG A 67 41.67 0.06 -23.70
CA ARG A 67 40.48 -0.64 -24.23
C ARG A 67 40.45 -2.15 -23.90
N SER A 68 41.06 -2.53 -22.78
CA SER A 68 40.99 -3.90 -22.25
C SER A 68 39.62 -4.12 -21.59
N PRO A 69 38.87 -5.17 -21.95
CA PRO A 69 37.56 -5.47 -21.34
C PRO A 69 37.62 -5.62 -19.82
N ASP A 70 38.71 -6.19 -19.28
CA ASP A 70 38.92 -6.41 -17.84
C ASP A 70 39.00 -5.08 -17.05
N HIS A 71 39.30 -3.99 -17.75
CA HIS A 71 39.43 -2.63 -17.23
C HIS A 71 38.25 -1.74 -17.61
N GLU A 72 37.33 -2.17 -18.47
CA GLU A 72 36.25 -1.32 -19.00
C GLU A 72 35.30 -0.84 -17.89
N TRP A 73 35.07 -1.66 -16.86
CA TRP A 73 34.26 -1.27 -15.70
C TRP A 73 34.83 -0.05 -14.94
N LEU A 74 36.13 0.27 -15.10
CA LEU A 74 36.74 1.47 -14.52
C LEU A 74 36.30 2.75 -15.23
N VAL A 75 35.77 2.70 -16.45
CA VAL A 75 35.18 3.88 -17.12
C VAL A 75 34.11 4.52 -16.23
N GLU A 76 33.22 3.68 -15.69
CA GLU A 76 32.11 4.10 -14.85
C GLU A 76 32.39 3.98 -13.34
N GLY A 77 33.25 3.04 -12.93
CA GLY A 77 33.62 2.82 -11.53
C GLY A 77 34.63 3.83 -10.97
N SER A 78 35.47 4.46 -11.82
CA SER A 78 36.48 5.42 -11.33
C SER A 78 35.90 6.72 -10.77
N PRO A 79 34.82 7.30 -11.32
CA PRO A 79 34.09 8.39 -10.68
C PRO A 79 33.66 8.07 -9.26
N THR A 80 33.05 6.91 -9.01
CA THR A 80 32.62 6.51 -7.67
C THR A 80 33.81 6.27 -6.75
N LEU A 81 34.82 5.49 -7.20
CA LEU A 81 36.03 5.22 -6.42
C LEU A 81 36.78 6.50 -5.99
N LEU A 82 36.81 7.53 -6.84
CA LEU A 82 37.45 8.80 -6.54
C LEU A 82 36.54 9.79 -5.80
N ALA A 83 35.21 9.72 -6.02
CA ALA A 83 34.24 10.51 -5.27
C ALA A 83 34.09 10.03 -3.83
N ASP A 84 34.05 8.72 -3.60
CA ASP A 84 34.10 8.10 -2.26
C ASP A 84 35.39 8.47 -1.53
N ALA A 85 36.53 8.52 -2.26
CA ALA A 85 37.80 8.96 -1.72
C ALA A 85 37.79 10.47 -1.34
N LEU A 86 37.31 11.34 -2.23
CA LEU A 86 37.24 12.79 -1.98
C LEU A 86 36.13 13.19 -0.98
N GLY A 87 35.06 12.41 -0.85
CA GLY A 87 33.87 12.72 -0.04
C GLY A 87 34.08 12.64 1.48
N GLN A 88 35.28 12.25 1.93
CA GLN A 88 35.58 12.10 3.36
C GLN A 88 35.87 13.43 4.10
N TRP A 89 36.14 14.50 3.35
CA TRP A 89 36.49 15.81 3.90
C TRP A 89 35.24 16.70 3.97
N GLN A 90 34.91 17.19 5.17
CA GLN A 90 33.71 18.02 5.41
C GLN A 90 33.87 19.45 4.85
N GLU A 91 35.10 19.85 4.54
CA GLU A 91 35.46 21.15 4.00
C GLU A 91 35.20 21.28 2.48
N ILE A 92 34.84 20.18 1.81
CA ILE A 92 34.53 20.13 0.38
C ILE A 92 33.19 19.44 0.11
N SER A 93 32.59 19.73 -1.04
CA SER A 93 31.47 18.97 -1.58
C SER A 93 31.93 18.20 -2.82
N VAL A 94 31.47 16.97 -2.96
CA VAL A 94 31.65 16.16 -4.17
C VAL A 94 30.29 15.83 -4.75
N VAL A 95 30.13 15.94 -6.06
CA VAL A 95 28.93 15.49 -6.78
C VAL A 95 28.96 13.95 -6.81
N PRO A 96 28.02 13.25 -6.13
CA PRO A 96 27.94 11.79 -6.18
C PRO A 96 27.65 11.30 -7.59
N ALA A 97 28.02 10.05 -7.87
CA ALA A 97 27.79 9.41 -9.16
C ALA A 97 26.32 9.54 -9.63
N GLU A 98 25.38 9.46 -8.69
CA GLU A 98 23.94 9.48 -8.96
C GLU A 98 23.40 10.89 -9.25
N ARG A 99 24.11 11.97 -8.90
CA ARG A 99 23.83 13.32 -9.43
C ARG A 99 24.57 13.59 -10.74
N LEU A 100 25.78 13.03 -10.91
CA LEU A 100 26.64 13.15 -12.08
C LEU A 100 26.04 12.52 -13.35
N TYR A 101 25.77 11.21 -13.34
CA TYR A 101 25.41 10.47 -14.56
C TYR A 101 24.10 10.93 -15.23
N PRO A 102 23.04 11.30 -14.48
CA PRO A 102 21.88 11.97 -15.06
C PRO A 102 22.19 13.26 -15.81
N ALA A 103 23.04 14.11 -15.24
CA ALA A 103 23.41 15.39 -15.83
C ALA A 103 24.23 15.21 -17.12
N LEU A 104 25.18 14.27 -17.13
CA LEU A 104 25.92 13.88 -18.33
C LEU A 104 24.98 13.43 -19.45
N ARG A 105 24.03 12.52 -19.16
CA ARG A 105 23.02 12.06 -20.13
C ARG A 105 22.12 13.20 -20.62
N ARG A 106 21.69 14.12 -19.74
CA ARG A 106 20.91 15.32 -20.13
C ARG A 106 21.65 16.23 -21.12
N GLN A 107 22.98 16.27 -21.08
CA GLN A 107 23.81 17.06 -22.01
C GLN A 107 24.30 16.28 -23.25
N GLY A 108 23.98 14.98 -23.38
CA GLY A 108 24.53 14.12 -24.42
C GLY A 108 26.05 13.94 -24.27
N LEU A 109 26.49 13.57 -23.06
CA LEU A 109 27.84 13.15 -22.72
C LEU A 109 27.82 11.67 -22.29
N GLU A 110 28.43 10.80 -23.09
CA GLU A 110 28.55 9.37 -22.78
C GLU A 110 29.81 9.06 -21.96
N PRO A 111 29.78 8.05 -21.06
CA PRO A 111 30.97 7.56 -20.38
C PRO A 111 32.12 7.19 -21.34
N GLY A 112 33.37 7.43 -20.93
CA GLY A 112 34.57 7.15 -21.74
C GLY A 112 34.80 8.07 -22.96
N ALA A 113 33.80 8.86 -23.36
CA ALA A 113 33.93 9.85 -24.42
C ALA A 113 34.86 11.03 -24.04
N VAL A 114 35.15 11.90 -25.00
CA VAL A 114 35.83 13.17 -24.71
C VAL A 114 34.79 14.17 -24.21
N MET A 115 34.92 14.58 -22.95
CA MET A 115 33.98 15.50 -22.30
C MET A 115 34.13 16.92 -22.85
N GLU A 116 33.13 17.39 -23.59
CA GLU A 116 33.08 18.75 -24.13
C GLU A 116 32.92 19.78 -23.00
N GLU A 117 33.86 20.73 -22.88
CA GLU A 117 33.90 21.72 -21.78
C GLU A 117 32.60 22.51 -21.63
N GLU A 118 31.94 22.85 -22.75
CA GLU A 118 30.69 23.63 -22.76
C GLU A 118 29.47 22.79 -22.33
N LYS A 119 29.52 21.47 -22.48
CA LYS A 119 28.54 20.55 -21.89
C LYS A 119 28.83 20.31 -20.41
N VAL A 120 30.11 20.13 -20.04
CA VAL A 120 30.55 20.02 -18.63
C VAL A 120 30.18 21.26 -17.83
N ARG A 121 30.24 22.46 -18.42
CA ARG A 121 29.74 23.69 -17.81
C ARG A 121 28.27 23.60 -17.40
N ARG A 122 27.39 23.11 -18.29
CA ARG A 122 25.98 22.93 -17.95
C ARG A 122 25.76 21.83 -16.91
N VAL A 123 26.61 20.80 -16.87
CA VAL A 123 26.62 19.81 -15.78
C VAL A 123 27.02 20.44 -14.44
N ALA A 124 28.01 21.34 -14.40
CA ALA A 124 28.39 22.08 -13.19
C ALA A 124 27.27 23.02 -12.71
N GLU A 125 26.64 23.75 -13.63
CA GLU A 125 25.46 24.61 -13.36
C GLU A 125 24.24 23.79 -12.86
N GLU A 126 24.12 22.53 -13.24
CA GLU A 126 23.02 21.62 -12.84
C GLU A 126 23.29 20.88 -11.53
N THR A 127 24.55 20.51 -11.23
CA THR A 127 24.94 19.64 -10.11
C THR A 127 25.60 20.39 -8.93
N GLY A 128 26.11 21.60 -9.16
CA GLY A 128 26.85 22.39 -8.18
C GLY A 128 28.34 22.04 -8.05
N GLY A 129 28.88 21.11 -8.85
CA GLY A 129 30.31 20.77 -8.85
C GLY A 129 31.09 21.59 -9.89
N TRP A 130 31.90 22.56 -9.44
CA TRP A 130 32.56 23.55 -10.31
C TRP A 130 34.05 23.31 -10.57
N THR A 131 34.68 22.39 -9.85
CA THR A 131 36.01 21.86 -10.16
C THR A 131 35.86 20.47 -10.79
N ALA A 132 35.95 20.40 -12.12
CA ALA A 132 35.78 19.16 -12.86
C ALA A 132 37.07 18.34 -12.88
N VAL A 133 36.98 17.08 -12.47
CA VAL A 133 38.08 16.11 -12.47
C VAL A 133 37.91 15.17 -13.66
N ALA A 134 38.71 15.34 -14.71
CA ALA A 134 38.75 14.43 -15.86
C ALA A 134 39.90 13.43 -15.70
N GLY A 135 39.66 12.14 -15.95
CA GLY A 135 40.66 11.10 -15.70
C GLY A 135 40.81 10.05 -16.80
N GLU A 136 41.94 9.34 -16.76
CA GLU A 136 42.34 8.35 -17.75
C GLU A 136 43.03 7.16 -17.08
N VAL A 137 42.67 5.95 -17.50
CA VAL A 137 43.23 4.67 -17.04
C VAL A 137 44.01 4.02 -18.18
N LEU A 138 45.24 3.59 -17.89
CA LEU A 138 46.16 2.97 -18.83
C LEU A 138 46.74 1.68 -18.23
N ALA A 139 46.31 0.50 -18.71
CA ALA A 139 46.77 -0.80 -18.21
C ALA A 139 47.73 -1.49 -19.20
N THR A 140 48.98 -1.68 -18.81
CA THR A 140 50.07 -2.28 -19.62
C THR A 140 50.68 -3.48 -18.89
N GLY A 141 50.32 -4.69 -19.31
CA GLY A 141 50.62 -5.91 -18.55
C GLY A 141 49.90 -5.88 -17.20
N GLU A 142 50.60 -6.20 -16.11
CA GLU A 142 50.04 -6.11 -14.75
C GLU A 142 50.04 -4.68 -14.19
N ARG A 143 50.66 -3.70 -14.87
CA ARG A 143 50.74 -2.32 -14.38
C ARG A 143 49.56 -1.49 -14.84
N ILE A 144 48.88 -0.86 -13.89
CA ILE A 144 47.77 0.06 -14.15
C ILE A 144 48.20 1.45 -13.70
N ARG A 145 48.17 2.40 -14.62
CA ARG A 145 48.38 3.82 -14.33
C ARG A 145 47.04 4.53 -14.37
N VAL A 146 46.72 5.20 -13.28
CA VAL A 146 45.54 6.05 -13.13
C VAL A 146 46.01 7.49 -13.09
N SER A 147 45.36 8.37 -13.85
CA SER A 147 45.67 9.80 -13.85
C SER A 147 44.42 10.66 -13.86
N ALA A 148 44.49 11.83 -13.24
CA ALA A 148 43.41 12.79 -13.14
C ALA A 148 43.93 14.23 -13.30
N ARG A 149 43.12 15.08 -13.92
CA ARG A 149 43.31 16.53 -13.97
C ARG A 149 42.05 17.22 -13.42
N ALA A 150 42.19 17.99 -12.35
CA ALA A 150 41.12 18.85 -11.87
C ALA A 150 41.28 20.25 -12.48
N TYR A 151 40.19 20.80 -13.00
CA TYR A 151 40.16 22.14 -13.57
C TYR A 151 38.90 22.88 -13.15
N ASP A 152 39.04 24.19 -12.88
CA ASP A 152 37.90 25.05 -12.62
C ASP A 152 37.10 25.22 -13.92
N VAL A 153 35.80 24.94 -13.88
CA VAL A 153 34.94 24.83 -15.06
C VAL A 153 34.67 26.18 -15.73
N VAL A 154 34.79 27.29 -14.99
CA VAL A 154 34.50 28.65 -15.48
C VAL A 154 35.72 29.26 -16.18
N THR A 155 36.89 29.19 -15.53
CA THR A 155 38.15 29.76 -15.99
C THR A 155 38.97 28.82 -16.86
N LYS A 156 38.61 27.52 -16.86
CA LYS A 156 39.31 26.43 -17.55
C LYS A 156 40.76 26.20 -17.08
N GLN A 157 41.16 26.82 -15.97
CA GLN A 157 42.48 26.64 -15.41
C GLN A 157 42.60 25.28 -14.72
N VAL A 158 43.62 24.51 -15.09
CA VAL A 158 43.94 23.23 -14.44
C VAL A 158 44.56 23.51 -13.08
N VAL A 159 43.79 23.27 -12.02
CA VAL A 159 44.17 23.46 -10.62
C VAL A 159 45.23 22.44 -10.21
N VAL A 160 45.05 21.18 -10.62
CA VAL A 160 45.97 20.08 -10.28
C VAL A 160 45.99 19.00 -11.37
N ARG A 161 47.15 18.35 -11.52
CA ARG A 161 47.29 17.04 -12.18
C ARG A 161 47.84 16.04 -11.16
N ALA A 162 47.20 14.90 -11.04
CA ALA A 162 47.58 13.81 -10.17
C ALA A 162 47.76 12.52 -10.99
N ALA A 163 48.66 11.64 -10.56
CA ALA A 163 48.83 10.32 -11.17
C ALA A 163 49.40 9.31 -10.17
N GLU A 164 48.90 8.09 -10.22
CA GLU A 164 49.39 6.93 -9.46
C GLU A 164 49.62 5.77 -10.44
N GLU A 165 50.63 4.95 -10.15
CA GLU A 165 50.96 3.75 -10.92
C GLU A 165 51.08 2.58 -9.95
N ILE A 166 50.36 1.50 -10.23
CA ILE A 166 50.22 0.33 -9.38
C ILE A 166 50.47 -0.96 -10.17
N GLU A 167 50.74 -2.04 -9.46
CA GLU A 167 50.88 -3.38 -10.02
C GLU A 167 49.74 -4.26 -9.48
N GLY A 168 49.02 -4.91 -10.39
CA GLY A 168 47.83 -5.71 -10.09
C GLY A 168 46.56 -4.90 -9.81
N MET A 169 45.43 -5.34 -10.36
CA MET A 169 44.10 -4.73 -10.16
C MET A 169 43.70 -4.65 -8.67
N ALA A 170 44.20 -5.54 -7.80
CA ALA A 170 43.91 -5.53 -6.37
C ALA A 170 44.23 -4.18 -5.68
N ASN A 171 45.23 -3.44 -6.18
CA ASN A 171 45.66 -2.16 -5.62
C ASN A 171 44.88 -0.94 -6.17
N ILE A 172 43.85 -1.15 -7.03
CA ILE A 172 43.18 -0.07 -7.77
C ILE A 172 42.51 0.99 -6.88
N ARG A 173 41.92 0.59 -5.75
CA ARG A 173 41.34 1.57 -4.81
C ARG A 173 42.43 2.42 -4.16
N VAL A 174 43.56 1.82 -3.75
CA VAL A 174 44.72 2.54 -3.18
C VAL A 174 45.30 3.57 -4.15
N ALA A 175 45.22 3.34 -5.47
CA ALA A 175 45.53 4.36 -6.46
C ALA A 175 44.58 5.57 -6.32
N TYR A 176 43.25 5.35 -6.27
CA TYR A 176 42.27 6.44 -6.10
C TYR A 176 42.35 7.15 -4.74
N GLU A 177 42.61 6.41 -3.65
CA GLU A 177 42.84 6.96 -2.30
C GLU A 177 44.00 7.97 -2.31
N ARG A 178 45.14 7.60 -2.90
CA ARG A 178 46.30 8.49 -3.03
C ARG A 178 46.07 9.61 -4.04
N LEU A 179 45.37 9.33 -5.14
CA LEU A 179 45.03 10.31 -6.18
C LEU A 179 44.16 11.44 -5.58
N ALA A 180 43.15 11.12 -4.77
CA ALA A 180 42.38 12.10 -4.00
C ALA A 180 43.28 12.97 -3.11
N GLY A 181 44.18 12.35 -2.35
CA GLY A 181 45.15 13.09 -1.53
C GLY A 181 46.11 13.97 -2.35
N GLN A 182 46.53 13.56 -3.55
CA GLN A 182 47.30 14.41 -4.47
C GLN A 182 46.48 15.59 -4.98
N LEU A 183 45.21 15.37 -5.35
CA LEU A 183 44.29 16.39 -5.85
C LEU A 183 44.08 17.51 -4.82
N LEU A 184 43.83 17.16 -3.55
CA LEU A 184 43.55 18.14 -2.49
C LEU A 184 44.79 18.93 -2.05
N ARG A 185 45.91 18.27 -1.74
CA ARG A 185 47.15 18.95 -1.31
C ARG A 185 47.65 19.96 -2.35
N THR A 186 47.53 19.63 -3.63
CA THR A 186 47.97 20.53 -4.72
C THR A 186 47.00 21.70 -4.94
N ALA A 187 45.72 21.55 -4.53
CA ALA A 187 44.73 22.62 -4.56
C ALA A 187 44.83 23.59 -3.35
N GLY A 188 45.81 23.41 -2.47
CA GLY A 188 45.98 24.23 -1.25
C GLY A 188 45.15 23.77 -0.05
N LEU A 189 44.42 22.65 -0.18
CA LEU A 189 43.70 22.01 0.92
C LEU A 189 44.65 21.01 1.61
N ASP A 190 45.52 21.55 2.48
CA ASP A 190 46.57 20.79 3.16
C ASP A 190 46.02 20.00 4.37
N VAL A 191 45.19 19.00 4.08
CA VAL A 191 44.53 18.15 5.06
C VAL A 191 45.04 16.71 4.94
N PRO A 192 45.34 16.00 6.06
CA PRO A 192 45.66 14.58 6.03
C PRO A 192 44.56 13.75 5.35
N ALA A 193 44.94 12.72 4.62
CA ALA A 193 44.00 11.73 4.09
C ALA A 193 43.52 10.80 5.23
N PRO A 194 42.20 10.67 5.45
CA PRO A 194 41.68 9.67 6.38
C PRO A 194 41.92 8.25 5.85
N ASP A 195 41.83 7.26 6.75
CA ASP A 195 42.01 5.86 6.38
C ASP A 195 40.74 5.31 5.69
N LEU A 196 40.73 5.42 4.35
CA LEU A 196 39.68 4.86 3.48
C LEU A 196 39.44 3.36 3.68
N SER A 197 40.44 2.63 4.20
CA SER A 197 40.36 1.20 4.50
C SER A 197 39.55 0.87 5.76
N ALA A 198 39.18 1.88 6.55
CA ALA A 198 38.29 1.75 7.71
C ALA A 198 36.82 2.15 7.39
N ALA A 199 36.62 3.03 6.40
CA ALA A 199 35.32 3.66 6.12
C ALA A 199 34.44 2.90 5.11
N THR A 200 34.99 1.96 4.36
CA THR A 200 34.27 1.09 3.41
C THR A 200 34.85 -0.35 3.46
N THR A 201 34.75 -1.14 2.38
CA THR A 201 35.40 -2.45 2.29
C THR A 201 36.85 -2.36 1.83
N GLN A 202 37.72 -3.25 2.35
CA GLN A 202 39.06 -3.43 1.79
C GLN A 202 39.07 -4.32 0.53
N SER A 203 38.10 -5.22 0.34
CA SER A 203 38.04 -6.13 -0.80
C SER A 203 37.49 -5.46 -2.05
N LEU A 204 38.29 -5.44 -3.13
CA LEU A 204 37.83 -4.99 -4.44
C LEU A 204 36.69 -5.86 -4.98
N LYS A 205 36.69 -7.17 -4.69
CA LYS A 205 35.62 -8.07 -5.14
C LYS A 205 34.32 -7.74 -4.42
N ALA A 206 34.37 -7.47 -3.11
CA ALA A 206 33.22 -6.98 -2.35
C ALA A 206 32.67 -5.66 -2.91
N TYR A 207 33.53 -4.68 -3.21
CA TYR A 207 33.09 -3.39 -3.77
C TYR A 207 32.47 -3.53 -5.17
N ARG A 208 33.07 -4.35 -6.06
CA ARG A 208 32.49 -4.64 -7.39
C ARG A 208 31.15 -5.38 -7.30
N ALA A 209 30.98 -6.28 -6.32
CA ALA A 209 29.70 -6.93 -6.05
C ALA A 209 28.66 -5.92 -5.53
N TYR A 210 29.03 -5.04 -4.60
CA TYR A 210 28.16 -3.98 -4.09
C TYR A 210 27.71 -2.99 -5.17
N LEU A 211 28.59 -2.53 -6.06
CA LEU A 211 28.20 -1.63 -7.16
C LEU A 211 27.20 -2.30 -8.12
N ARG A 212 27.39 -3.58 -8.45
CA ARG A 212 26.40 -4.37 -9.20
C ARG A 212 25.07 -4.45 -8.45
N GLY A 213 25.10 -4.73 -7.14
CA GLY A 213 23.91 -4.76 -6.28
C GLY A 213 23.17 -3.43 -6.27
N MET A 214 23.87 -2.30 -6.16
CA MET A 214 23.29 -0.96 -6.24
C MET A 214 22.68 -0.66 -7.62
N ALA A 215 23.30 -1.14 -8.71
CA ALA A 215 22.75 -0.98 -10.05
C ALA A 215 21.42 -1.76 -10.24
N HIS A 216 21.34 -2.98 -9.72
CA HIS A 216 20.08 -3.74 -9.67
C HIS A 216 19.05 -3.06 -8.75
N TYR A 217 19.46 -2.66 -7.54
CA TYR A 217 18.60 -2.03 -6.54
C TYR A 217 17.92 -0.75 -7.05
N ASN A 218 18.68 0.14 -7.71
CA ASN A 218 18.15 1.38 -8.28
C ASN A 218 17.12 1.13 -9.40
N ARG A 219 17.22 0.00 -10.12
CA ARG A 219 16.25 -0.49 -11.12
C ARG A 219 15.09 -1.30 -10.52
N GLY A 220 15.02 -1.47 -9.20
CA GLY A 220 13.98 -2.26 -8.53
C GLY A 220 14.15 -3.79 -8.62
N GLU A 221 15.27 -4.27 -9.18
CA GLU A 221 15.65 -5.67 -9.34
C GLU A 221 16.13 -6.25 -8.00
N ALA A 222 15.19 -6.43 -7.07
CA ALA A 222 15.48 -6.73 -5.66
C ALA A 222 16.16 -8.09 -5.44
N ARG A 223 15.97 -9.07 -6.32
CA ARG A 223 16.54 -10.42 -6.19
C ARG A 223 18.00 -10.41 -6.68
N SER A 224 18.24 -9.85 -7.86
CA SER A 224 19.61 -9.66 -8.38
C SER A 224 20.44 -8.68 -7.53
N ALA A 225 19.78 -7.70 -6.89
CA ALA A 225 20.40 -6.85 -5.88
C ALA A 225 20.82 -7.63 -4.63
N GLU A 226 19.91 -8.43 -4.06
CA GLU A 226 20.18 -9.27 -2.90
C GLU A 226 21.33 -10.26 -3.13
N GLU A 227 21.34 -10.98 -4.26
CA GLU A 227 22.43 -11.90 -4.63
C GLU A 227 23.79 -11.19 -4.72
N ALA A 228 23.84 -10.01 -5.34
CA ALA A 228 25.06 -9.24 -5.46
C ALA A 228 25.52 -8.60 -4.13
N PHE A 229 24.60 -8.23 -3.23
CA PHE A 229 24.95 -7.79 -1.87
C PHE A 229 25.38 -8.95 -0.96
N LEU A 230 24.83 -10.16 -1.14
CA LEU A 230 25.31 -11.39 -0.48
C LEU A 230 26.75 -11.74 -0.90
N GLU A 231 27.07 -11.60 -2.19
CA GLU A 231 28.45 -11.73 -2.66
C GLU A 231 29.35 -10.65 -2.01
N ALA A 232 28.87 -9.40 -1.90
CA ALA A 232 29.63 -8.32 -1.28
C ALA A 232 29.99 -8.59 0.20
N VAL A 233 29.03 -9.04 1.02
CA VAL A 233 29.27 -9.29 2.46
C VAL A 233 29.94 -10.63 2.76
N SER A 234 29.93 -11.59 1.82
CA SER A 234 30.73 -12.82 1.93
C SER A 234 32.21 -12.59 1.58
N GLU A 235 32.50 -11.65 0.70
CA GLU A 235 33.85 -11.18 0.37
C GLU A 235 34.43 -10.19 1.40
N ASP A 236 33.59 -9.42 2.11
CA ASP A 236 33.99 -8.61 3.26
C ASP A 236 32.87 -8.50 4.32
N SER A 237 32.98 -9.32 5.37
CA SER A 237 32.04 -9.35 6.50
C SER A 237 32.12 -8.13 7.43
N THR A 238 32.88 -7.09 7.07
CA THR A 238 32.92 -5.77 7.73
C THR A 238 32.28 -4.65 6.90
N PHE A 239 31.79 -4.93 5.69
CA PHE A 239 31.22 -3.93 4.79
C PHE A 239 29.80 -3.49 5.19
N ALA A 240 29.71 -2.54 6.12
CA ALA A 240 28.46 -2.09 6.74
C ALA A 240 27.38 -1.62 5.74
N GLN A 241 27.76 -0.84 4.72
CA GLN A 241 26.84 -0.33 3.69
C GLN A 241 26.20 -1.47 2.89
N ALA A 242 26.98 -2.52 2.56
CA ALA A 242 26.47 -3.70 1.87
C ALA A 242 25.49 -4.50 2.74
N TYR A 243 25.74 -4.63 4.04
CA TYR A 243 24.76 -5.24 4.96
C TYR A 243 23.45 -4.45 5.06
N ALA A 244 23.49 -3.12 5.10
CA ALA A 244 22.27 -2.31 5.14
C ALA A 244 21.46 -2.42 3.83
N LYS A 245 22.12 -2.38 2.67
CA LYS A 245 21.45 -2.57 1.37
C LYS A 245 20.97 -4.00 1.15
N LEU A 246 21.71 -4.99 1.64
CA LEU A 246 21.25 -6.38 1.71
C LEU A 246 19.96 -6.49 2.52
N ALA A 247 19.92 -5.94 3.74
CA ALA A 247 18.71 -5.94 4.56
C ALA A 247 17.50 -5.36 3.81
N MET A 248 17.67 -4.22 3.12
CA MET A 248 16.63 -3.60 2.31
C MET A 248 16.22 -4.43 1.08
N ALA A 249 17.15 -5.12 0.42
CA ALA A 249 16.89 -5.97 -0.74
C ALA A 249 16.17 -7.28 -0.34
N SER A 250 16.55 -7.89 0.80
CA SER A 250 15.90 -9.05 1.41
C SER A 250 14.43 -8.82 1.80
N MET A 251 13.92 -7.59 1.75
CA MET A 251 12.49 -7.24 1.88
C MET A 251 11.66 -7.61 0.62
N SER A 252 12.12 -8.58 -0.17
CA SER A 252 11.65 -8.89 -1.52
C SER A 252 10.32 -9.65 -1.59
N THR A 253 9.82 -10.22 -0.48
CA THR A 253 8.49 -10.84 -0.41
C THR A 253 7.76 -10.47 0.89
N LEU A 254 6.43 -10.63 0.89
CA LEU A 254 5.61 -10.45 2.10
C LEU A 254 5.97 -11.49 3.17
N GLU A 255 6.16 -12.75 2.78
CA GLU A 255 6.50 -13.87 3.68
C GLU A 255 7.77 -13.57 4.50
N ARG A 256 8.83 -13.06 3.85
CA ARG A 256 10.10 -12.71 4.51
C ARG A 256 10.03 -11.47 5.40
N LEU A 257 8.93 -10.72 5.35
CA LEU A 257 8.63 -9.61 6.27
C LEU A 257 7.63 -10.01 7.37
N ALA A 258 6.84 -11.06 7.12
CA ALA A 258 6.00 -11.74 8.10
C ALA A 258 6.77 -12.71 9.01
N ASP A 259 8.01 -13.05 8.69
CA ASP A 259 8.91 -13.83 9.54
C ASP A 259 9.87 -12.94 10.35
N PRO A 260 9.74 -12.83 11.68
CA PRO A 260 10.71 -12.14 12.53
C PRO A 260 12.03 -12.90 12.73
N GLN A 261 12.21 -14.08 12.15
CA GLN A 261 13.50 -14.80 12.06
C GLN A 261 14.19 -14.61 10.70
N ALA A 262 13.61 -13.84 9.78
CA ALA A 262 14.20 -13.60 8.47
C ALA A 262 15.59 -12.94 8.58
N PRO A 263 16.60 -13.39 7.79
CA PRO A 263 17.97 -12.86 7.89
C PRO A 263 18.11 -11.33 7.75
N ALA A 264 17.14 -10.66 7.12
CA ALA A 264 17.10 -9.21 6.95
C ALA A 264 17.25 -8.41 8.25
N TYR A 265 16.65 -8.87 9.36
CA TYR A 265 16.79 -8.24 10.68
C TYR A 265 18.24 -8.27 11.16
N GLY A 266 18.86 -9.46 11.13
CA GLY A 266 20.27 -9.64 11.49
C GLY A 266 21.25 -8.90 10.56
N TYR A 267 20.90 -8.71 9.29
CA TYR A 267 21.69 -7.86 8.38
C TYR A 267 21.63 -6.38 8.75
N ALA A 268 20.47 -5.86 9.16
CA ALA A 268 20.33 -4.48 9.63
C ALA A 268 21.09 -4.24 10.95
N GLU A 269 20.96 -5.15 11.92
CA GLU A 269 21.74 -5.14 13.17
C GLU A 269 23.24 -5.21 12.90
N ARG A 270 23.66 -6.09 11.98
CA ARG A 270 25.07 -6.24 11.59
C ARG A 270 25.62 -4.96 10.98
N ALA A 271 24.86 -4.32 10.09
CA ALA A 271 25.24 -3.02 9.53
C ALA A 271 25.43 -1.96 10.63
N ALA A 272 24.47 -1.84 11.55
CA ALA A 272 24.55 -0.90 12.68
C ALA A 272 25.76 -1.17 13.59
N SER A 273 26.08 -2.44 13.85
CA SER A 273 27.26 -2.84 14.66
C SER A 273 28.62 -2.45 14.05
N LEU A 274 28.64 -2.12 12.75
CA LEU A 274 29.82 -1.71 11.99
C LEU A 274 29.83 -0.21 11.64
N ALA A 275 28.72 0.50 11.90
CA ALA A 275 28.46 1.85 11.38
C ALA A 275 29.38 2.95 11.94
N GLU A 276 29.96 2.77 13.12
CA GLU A 276 30.80 3.77 13.79
C GLU A 276 32.09 4.13 13.03
N ARG A 277 32.49 3.31 12.05
CA ARG A 277 33.65 3.58 11.17
C ARG A 277 33.27 4.35 9.90
N LEU A 278 31.99 4.42 9.57
CA LEU A 278 31.49 5.12 8.38
C LEU A 278 31.55 6.64 8.58
N PRO A 279 31.62 7.44 7.50
CA PRO A 279 31.37 8.88 7.57
C PRO A 279 29.95 9.17 8.08
N VAL A 280 29.71 10.42 8.48
CA VAL A 280 28.49 10.81 9.23
C VAL A 280 27.20 10.48 8.46
N ARG A 281 27.16 10.78 7.16
CA ARG A 281 26.01 10.51 6.28
C ARG A 281 25.68 9.03 6.21
N GLU A 282 26.68 8.20 5.89
CA GLU A 282 26.52 6.76 5.70
C GLU A 282 26.16 6.08 7.02
N ARG A 283 26.73 6.54 8.14
CA ARG A 283 26.36 6.11 9.50
C ARG A 283 24.90 6.42 9.79
N GLN A 284 24.44 7.64 9.50
CA GLN A 284 23.04 8.04 9.66
C GLN A 284 22.10 7.18 8.82
N LEU A 285 22.39 6.95 7.54
CA LEU A 285 21.59 6.07 6.66
C LEU A 285 21.50 4.63 7.21
N VAL A 286 22.62 4.06 7.68
CA VAL A 286 22.62 2.72 8.29
C VAL A 286 21.78 2.67 9.57
N HIS A 287 21.85 3.71 10.42
CA HIS A 287 21.00 3.78 11.62
C HIS A 287 19.51 3.96 11.28
N ALA A 288 19.16 4.73 10.23
CA ALA A 288 17.78 4.86 9.77
C ALA A 288 17.21 3.52 9.27
N VAL A 289 17.99 2.75 8.50
CA VAL A 289 17.61 1.38 8.09
C VAL A 289 17.42 0.49 9.31
N ASN A 290 18.35 0.49 10.27
CA ASN A 290 18.21 -0.31 11.48
C ASN A 290 16.97 0.07 12.31
N ALA A 291 16.68 1.36 12.47
CA ALA A 291 15.48 1.85 13.15
C ALA A 291 14.19 1.36 12.48
N VAL A 292 14.11 1.36 11.14
CA VAL A 292 12.98 0.76 10.39
C VAL A 292 12.80 -0.72 10.75
N PHE A 293 13.86 -1.52 10.75
CA PHE A 293 13.78 -2.96 11.11
C PHE A 293 13.35 -3.18 12.57
N HIS A 294 13.66 -2.25 13.46
CA HIS A 294 13.21 -2.26 14.86
C HIS A 294 11.81 -1.63 15.06
N GLY A 295 11.10 -1.24 14.00
CA GLY A 295 9.77 -0.62 14.08
C GLY A 295 9.76 0.84 14.55
N GLN A 296 10.93 1.48 14.63
CA GLN A 296 11.18 2.82 15.19
C GLN A 296 11.06 3.91 14.10
N PHE A 297 9.88 4.03 13.50
CA PHE A 297 9.63 4.95 12.38
C PHE A 297 9.82 6.44 12.74
N GLY A 298 9.78 6.82 14.02
CA GLY A 298 10.09 8.17 14.47
C GLY A 298 11.57 8.49 14.28
N ALA A 299 12.44 7.71 14.94
CA ALA A 299 13.89 7.87 14.85
C ALA A 299 14.40 7.76 13.40
N ALA A 300 13.86 6.82 12.61
CA ALA A 300 14.20 6.69 11.19
C ALA A 300 13.88 7.97 10.39
N ARG A 301 12.74 8.63 10.64
CA ARG A 301 12.41 9.89 9.96
C ARG A 301 13.30 11.03 10.43
N GLU A 302 13.48 11.21 11.73
CA GLU A 302 14.28 12.31 12.28
C GLU A 302 15.70 12.31 11.70
N ILE A 303 16.31 11.14 11.54
CA ILE A 303 17.64 10.98 10.91
C ILE A 303 17.60 11.40 9.43
N LEU A 304 16.60 10.96 8.66
CA LEU A 304 16.52 11.26 7.23
C LEU A 304 16.10 12.72 6.95
N GLU A 305 15.28 13.32 7.81
CA GLU A 305 14.96 14.76 7.79
C GLU A 305 16.21 15.60 8.06
N GLN A 306 17.07 15.20 9.00
CA GLN A 306 18.37 15.85 9.22
C GLN A 306 19.29 15.74 7.99
N LEU A 307 19.32 14.58 7.32
CA LEU A 307 20.09 14.41 6.08
C LEU A 307 19.57 15.33 4.95
N VAL A 308 18.26 15.39 4.72
CA VAL A 308 17.67 16.27 3.67
C VAL A 308 17.74 17.76 4.06
N ALA A 309 17.83 18.09 5.34
CA ALA A 309 18.11 19.45 5.81
C ALA A 309 19.58 19.86 5.62
N ALA A 310 20.52 18.90 5.69
CA ALA A 310 21.94 19.13 5.41
C ALA A 310 22.24 19.19 3.89
N ASP A 311 21.69 18.26 3.10
CA ASP A 311 21.71 18.32 1.62
C ASP A 311 20.31 18.05 1.04
N SER A 312 19.65 19.12 0.59
CA SER A 312 18.35 19.09 -0.12
C SER A 312 18.38 18.44 -1.52
N SER A 313 19.53 17.85 -1.89
CA SER A 313 19.76 17.04 -3.07
C SER A 313 20.27 15.62 -2.79
N ASP A 314 20.30 15.17 -1.53
CA ASP A 314 20.56 13.76 -1.19
C ASP A 314 19.41 12.87 -1.69
N VAL A 315 19.62 12.29 -2.88
CA VAL A 315 18.65 11.46 -3.59
C VAL A 315 18.18 10.26 -2.75
N GLU A 316 19.07 9.68 -1.95
CA GLU A 316 18.81 8.47 -1.16
C GLU A 316 18.01 8.77 0.11
N ALA A 317 18.32 9.88 0.79
CA ALA A 317 17.54 10.35 1.92
C ALA A 317 16.15 10.84 1.48
N LEU A 318 16.04 11.51 0.33
CA LEU A 318 14.78 11.91 -0.29
C LEU A 318 13.91 10.69 -0.66
N GLU A 319 14.50 9.66 -1.28
CA GLU A 319 13.83 8.40 -1.63
C GLU A 319 13.35 7.64 -0.38
N SER A 320 14.20 7.56 0.65
CA SER A 320 13.87 6.91 1.92
C SER A 320 12.73 7.61 2.66
N LEU A 321 12.74 8.96 2.71
CA LEU A 321 11.60 9.73 3.22
C LEU A 321 10.35 9.57 2.35
N ALA A 322 10.49 9.42 1.03
CA ALA A 322 9.35 9.20 0.15
C ALA A 322 8.67 7.85 0.43
N GLU A 323 9.43 6.77 0.67
CA GLU A 323 8.88 5.52 1.19
C GLU A 323 8.24 5.70 2.58
N MET A 324 8.90 6.37 3.53
CA MET A 324 8.34 6.59 4.87
C MET A 324 7.09 7.48 4.88
N GLY A 325 6.90 8.36 3.89
CA GLY A 325 5.67 9.12 3.69
C GLY A 325 4.48 8.24 3.27
N LEU A 326 4.74 7.08 2.67
CA LEU A 326 3.74 6.08 2.28
C LEU A 326 3.51 5.01 3.36
N TYR A 327 4.52 4.71 4.20
CA TYR A 327 4.51 3.57 5.13
C TYR A 327 4.49 3.92 6.62
N ASP A 328 4.36 5.19 7.01
CA ASP A 328 4.19 5.59 8.41
C ASP A 328 2.72 5.83 8.78
N PHE A 329 2.10 4.77 9.30
CA PHE A 329 0.70 4.71 9.72
C PHE A 329 0.47 5.22 11.15
N ILE A 330 1.47 5.80 11.82
CA ILE A 330 1.36 6.12 13.24
C ILE A 330 0.48 7.35 13.41
N LEU A 331 -0.61 7.17 14.17
CA LEU A 331 -1.57 8.23 14.43
C LEU A 331 -0.94 9.32 15.28
N VAL A 332 -0.99 10.54 14.76
CA VAL A 332 -0.63 11.78 15.48
C VAL A 332 -1.81 12.72 15.47
N GLU A 333 -2.10 13.32 16.62
CA GLU A 333 -3.07 14.40 16.71
C GLU A 333 -2.47 15.68 16.12
N ARG A 334 -3.14 16.29 15.13
CA ARG A 334 -2.71 17.56 14.54
C ARG A 334 -3.91 18.45 14.27
N GLY A 335 -4.29 19.26 15.27
CA GLY A 335 -5.41 20.20 15.19
C GLY A 335 -6.76 19.56 15.55
N GLY A 336 -6.80 18.76 16.62
CA GLY A 336 -8.02 18.08 17.08
C GLY A 336 -8.45 16.86 16.25
N VAL A 337 -7.63 16.43 15.28
CA VAL A 337 -7.90 15.28 14.41
C VAL A 337 -6.69 14.36 14.41
N GLU A 338 -6.93 13.06 14.65
CA GLU A 338 -5.94 12.00 14.48
C GLU A 338 -5.78 11.65 13.00
N ARG A 339 -4.52 11.57 12.54
CA ARG A 339 -4.16 11.14 11.18
C ARG A 339 -2.78 10.48 11.17
N PRO A 340 -2.47 9.65 10.16
CA PRO A 340 -1.12 9.10 10.00
C PRO A 340 -0.05 10.20 9.97
N ARG A 341 1.13 9.88 10.52
CA ARG A 341 2.32 10.74 10.52
C ARG A 341 2.96 10.84 9.13
N GLY A 342 2.83 9.78 8.32
CA GLY A 342 3.15 9.80 6.90
C GLY A 342 2.18 10.64 6.07
N SER A 343 2.66 11.20 4.96
CA SER A 343 1.87 12.04 4.05
C SER A 343 2.09 11.60 2.60
N LEU A 344 1.00 11.25 1.89
CA LEU A 344 1.04 10.90 0.47
C LEU A 344 1.47 12.07 -0.42
N ASN A 345 1.09 13.30 -0.06
CA ASN A 345 1.51 14.50 -0.80
C ASN A 345 3.02 14.71 -0.66
N GLU A 346 3.57 14.46 0.53
CA GLU A 346 5.00 14.49 0.78
C GLU A 346 5.74 13.38 0.06
N ALA A 347 5.26 12.13 0.13
CA ALA A 347 5.82 11.01 -0.63
C ALA A 347 5.90 11.33 -2.14
N ALA A 348 4.81 11.86 -2.70
CA ALA A 348 4.78 12.28 -4.11
C ALA A 348 5.65 13.52 -4.41
N ARG A 349 5.85 14.43 -3.45
CA ARG A 349 6.74 15.61 -3.57
C ARG A 349 8.21 15.18 -3.58
N LEU A 350 8.59 14.32 -2.64
CA LEU A 350 9.95 13.82 -2.44
C LEU A 350 10.38 12.88 -3.56
N ALA A 351 9.53 11.92 -3.97
CA ALA A 351 9.81 11.04 -5.10
C ALA A 351 9.99 11.81 -6.42
N LYS A 352 9.20 12.87 -6.67
CA LYS A 352 9.41 13.77 -7.82
C LYS A 352 10.72 14.57 -7.72
N ARG A 353 11.12 14.98 -6.51
CA ARG A 353 12.40 15.67 -6.28
C ARG A 353 13.57 14.71 -6.55
N ALA A 354 13.53 13.49 -6.02
CA ALA A 354 14.49 12.43 -6.31
C ALA A 354 14.62 12.19 -7.83
N LEU A 355 13.51 11.95 -8.55
CA LEU A 355 13.52 11.78 -10.01
C LEU A 355 13.98 13.02 -10.80
N SER A 356 13.82 14.24 -10.26
CA SER A 356 14.33 15.45 -10.92
C SER A 356 15.86 15.55 -10.87
N LEU A 357 16.46 14.99 -9.81
CA LEU A 357 17.90 14.89 -9.60
C LEU A 357 18.46 13.69 -10.37
N ASP A 358 17.92 12.49 -10.09
CA ASP A 358 18.29 11.22 -10.70
C ASP A 358 17.07 10.44 -11.24
N PRO A 359 16.80 10.54 -12.57
CA PRO A 359 15.76 9.76 -13.22
C PRO A 359 16.01 8.25 -13.25
N ALA A 360 17.22 7.77 -12.93
CA ALA A 360 17.55 6.33 -12.91
C ALA A 360 17.19 5.65 -11.57
N ARG A 361 16.67 6.40 -10.58
CA ARG A 361 16.01 5.82 -9.41
C ARG A 361 14.62 5.33 -9.75
N HIS A 362 14.54 4.20 -10.46
CA HIS A 362 13.28 3.61 -10.91
C HIS A 362 12.34 3.30 -9.73
N GLN A 363 12.95 3.03 -8.56
CA GLN A 363 12.35 3.03 -7.23
C GLN A 363 11.23 4.09 -7.04
N ASN A 364 11.50 5.35 -7.41
CA ASN A 364 10.60 6.48 -7.20
C ASN A 364 9.41 6.55 -8.17
N TYR A 365 9.52 5.95 -9.37
CA TYR A 365 8.37 5.84 -10.27
C TYR A 365 7.31 4.92 -9.66
N ALA A 366 7.69 3.76 -9.10
CA ALA A 366 6.72 2.90 -8.43
C ALA A 366 6.12 3.54 -7.17
N THR A 367 6.88 4.33 -6.42
CA THR A 367 6.34 5.14 -5.30
C THR A 367 5.25 6.07 -5.81
N LEU A 368 5.49 6.78 -6.92
CA LEU A 368 4.50 7.68 -7.52
C LEU A 368 3.29 6.95 -8.10
N VAL A 369 3.48 5.85 -8.83
CA VAL A 369 2.36 5.03 -9.34
C VAL A 369 1.56 4.46 -8.17
N THR A 370 2.20 3.97 -7.11
CA THR A 370 1.49 3.43 -5.92
C THR A 370 0.68 4.50 -5.21
N VAL A 371 1.27 5.66 -4.95
CA VAL A 371 0.60 6.80 -4.27
C VAL A 371 -0.63 7.27 -5.07
N TYR A 372 -0.51 7.42 -6.39
CA TYR A 372 -1.65 7.81 -7.22
C TYR A 372 -2.65 6.67 -7.48
N ALA A 373 -2.20 5.41 -7.56
CA ALA A 373 -3.09 4.26 -7.68
C ALA A 373 -3.97 4.10 -6.45
N LEU A 374 -3.44 4.33 -5.24
CA LEU A 374 -4.24 4.38 -4.00
C LEU A 374 -5.35 5.44 -4.10
N ALA A 375 -5.03 6.66 -4.53
CA ALA A 375 -6.04 7.68 -4.82
C ALA A 375 -7.03 7.27 -5.94
N GLY A 376 -6.60 6.42 -6.87
CA GLY A 376 -7.42 5.81 -7.94
C GLY A 376 -8.27 4.61 -7.50
N GLY A 377 -8.27 4.25 -6.21
CA GLY A 377 -9.05 3.14 -5.66
C GLY A 377 -8.31 1.80 -5.54
N PHE A 378 -7.01 1.76 -5.82
CA PHE A 378 -6.18 0.57 -5.55
C PHE A 378 -6.31 0.16 -4.08
N ARG A 379 -6.50 -1.13 -3.81
CA ARG A 379 -6.73 -1.66 -2.46
C ARG A 379 -7.87 -0.92 -1.73
N SER A 380 -8.98 -0.71 -2.44
CA SER A 380 -10.15 0.09 -2.03
C SER A 380 -9.88 1.57 -1.73
N GLY A 381 -8.69 2.07 -2.09
CA GLY A 381 -8.26 3.44 -1.85
C GLY A 381 -8.07 3.77 -0.37
N ARG A 382 -7.70 2.78 0.46
CA ARG A 382 -7.60 2.93 1.91
C ARG A 382 -6.16 3.01 2.42
N LEU A 383 -6.01 3.73 3.51
CA LEU A 383 -4.84 3.75 4.39
C LEU A 383 -5.28 3.50 5.83
N TYR A 384 -4.34 3.07 6.65
CA TYR A 384 -4.57 2.58 8.00
C TYR A 384 -3.90 3.48 9.04
N GLY A 385 -4.39 3.43 10.28
CA GLY A 385 -3.82 4.16 11.41
C GLY A 385 -3.53 3.23 12.59
N VAL A 386 -2.34 3.30 13.16
CA VAL A 386 -1.93 2.55 14.36
C VAL A 386 -1.47 3.51 15.46
N ARG A 387 -1.72 3.19 16.73
CA ARG A 387 -1.49 4.14 17.84
C ARG A 387 -0.07 4.15 18.41
N ARG A 388 0.81 3.21 18.00
CA ARG A 388 2.15 3.02 18.57
C ARG A 388 3.12 2.43 17.54
N GLU A 389 4.41 2.63 17.79
CA GLU A 389 5.50 1.94 17.10
C GLU A 389 5.61 0.47 17.57
N GLY A 390 6.18 -0.37 16.71
CA GLY A 390 6.41 -1.80 17.02
C GLY A 390 7.73 -2.02 17.76
N GLN A 391 7.91 -3.21 18.33
CA GLN A 391 9.22 -3.68 18.83
C GLN A 391 10.13 -4.23 17.71
N SER A 392 9.54 -4.45 16.52
CA SER A 392 10.19 -4.80 15.27
C SER A 392 9.29 -4.35 14.11
N LEU A 393 9.82 -4.36 12.90
CA LEU A 393 9.02 -4.14 11.69
C LEU A 393 7.86 -5.14 11.60
N PHE A 394 8.10 -6.43 11.84
CA PHE A 394 7.04 -7.44 11.89
C PHE A 394 5.93 -7.09 12.90
N ALA A 395 6.30 -6.71 14.13
CA ALA A 395 5.33 -6.35 15.16
C ALA A 395 4.52 -5.09 14.80
N PHE A 396 5.15 -4.12 14.12
CA PHE A 396 4.46 -2.95 13.57
C PHE A 396 3.43 -3.36 12.51
N LEU A 397 3.79 -4.23 11.57
CA LEU A 397 2.90 -4.71 10.50
C LEU A 397 1.72 -5.52 11.03
N ALA A 398 1.96 -6.38 12.03
CA ALA A 398 0.91 -7.12 12.73
C ALA A 398 -0.09 -6.17 13.41
N SER A 399 0.33 -4.98 13.85
CA SER A 399 -0.58 -3.95 14.37
C SER A 399 -1.39 -3.23 13.27
N VAL A 400 -0.86 -3.12 12.05
CA VAL A 400 -1.59 -2.52 10.91
C VAL A 400 -2.72 -3.44 10.44
N ALA A 401 -2.61 -4.76 10.64
CA ALA A 401 -3.69 -5.72 10.44
C ALA A 401 -4.87 -5.55 11.42
N GLN A 402 -4.67 -4.83 12.53
CA GLN A 402 -5.71 -4.49 13.52
C GLN A 402 -5.76 -2.96 13.70
N PRO A 403 -6.16 -2.22 12.65
CA PRO A 403 -5.98 -0.78 12.60
C PRO A 403 -6.89 -0.05 13.61
N ALA A 404 -6.32 0.94 14.29
CA ALA A 404 -7.02 1.79 15.24
C ALA A 404 -7.85 2.91 14.57
N ALA A 405 -7.60 3.18 13.28
CA ALA A 405 -8.40 4.05 12.41
C ALA A 405 -8.21 3.65 10.94
N MET A 406 -9.16 4.01 10.08
CA MET A 406 -9.08 3.83 8.62
C MET A 406 -9.38 5.14 7.90
N PHE A 407 -8.68 5.40 6.80
CA PHE A 407 -8.82 6.60 5.98
C PHE A 407 -8.99 6.20 4.51
N ALA A 408 -9.87 6.87 3.78
CA ALA A 408 -9.91 6.85 2.32
C ALA A 408 -9.02 7.98 1.76
N VAL A 409 -8.33 7.68 0.66
CA VAL A 409 -7.49 8.63 -0.08
C VAL A 409 -8.35 9.35 -1.11
N VAL A 410 -8.63 10.63 -0.91
CA VAL A 410 -9.47 11.44 -1.80
C VAL A 410 -8.62 12.49 -2.51
N MET A 411 -8.34 12.31 -3.81
CA MET A 411 -7.57 13.27 -4.59
C MET A 411 -8.44 14.41 -5.11
N ARG A 412 -8.29 15.60 -4.50
CA ARG A 412 -8.76 16.89 -5.04
C ARG A 412 -7.58 17.57 -5.74
N ASP A 413 -7.24 18.80 -5.36
CA ASP A 413 -5.98 19.46 -5.77
C ASP A 413 -4.76 18.82 -5.08
N SER A 414 -4.98 18.22 -3.91
CA SER A 414 -4.06 17.37 -3.16
C SER A 414 -4.74 16.04 -2.78
N MET A 415 -3.98 15.06 -2.31
CA MET A 415 -4.53 13.83 -1.71
C MET A 415 -4.90 14.09 -0.26
N GLU A 416 -6.19 14.03 0.06
CA GLU A 416 -6.73 14.16 1.42
C GLU A 416 -6.89 12.77 2.05
N LEU A 417 -6.53 12.65 3.33
CA LEU A 417 -6.84 11.47 4.14
C LEU A 417 -8.14 11.73 4.90
N VAL A 418 -9.25 11.31 4.32
CA VAL A 418 -10.58 11.44 4.92
C VAL A 418 -10.83 10.17 5.74
N PRO A 419 -11.18 10.24 7.03
CA PRO A 419 -11.61 9.06 7.78
C PRO A 419 -12.68 8.29 6.98
N VAL A 420 -12.71 6.95 7.03
CA VAL A 420 -13.70 6.17 6.26
C VAL A 420 -15.14 6.51 6.67
N ASP A 421 -15.46 6.49 7.96
CA ASP A 421 -15.38 7.66 8.86
C ASP A 421 -16.23 8.89 8.50
N SER A 422 -16.11 9.39 7.26
CA SER A 422 -16.75 10.62 6.76
C SER A 422 -16.91 10.63 5.23
N VAL A 423 -16.56 9.54 4.54
CA VAL A 423 -16.62 9.45 3.07
C VAL A 423 -18.05 9.58 2.54
N SER A 424 -19.04 9.12 3.31
CA SER A 424 -20.47 9.24 2.99
C SER A 424 -20.99 10.68 2.88
N VAL A 425 -20.28 11.65 3.47
CA VAL A 425 -20.59 13.10 3.36
C VAL A 425 -20.13 13.66 2.02
N ILE A 426 -19.23 12.99 1.31
CA ILE A 426 -18.73 13.42 0.00
C ILE A 426 -19.66 12.88 -1.09
N GLY A 427 -20.27 13.78 -1.87
CA GLY A 427 -21.17 13.42 -2.97
C GLY A 427 -20.52 12.44 -3.96
N ARG A 428 -21.30 11.46 -4.44
CA ARG A 428 -20.81 10.35 -5.28
C ARG A 428 -20.02 10.81 -6.51
N ASP A 429 -20.48 11.85 -7.19
CA ASP A 429 -19.80 12.38 -8.39
C ASP A 429 -18.45 13.02 -8.04
N SER A 430 -18.34 13.67 -6.87
CA SER A 430 -17.08 14.23 -6.35
C SER A 430 -16.09 13.13 -5.95
N LEU A 431 -16.57 11.99 -5.42
CA LEU A 431 -15.75 10.80 -5.17
C LEU A 431 -15.28 10.17 -6.49
N LYS A 432 -16.17 9.98 -7.47
CA LYS A 432 -15.80 9.44 -8.78
C LYS A 432 -14.79 10.33 -9.50
N ALA A 433 -14.98 11.65 -9.47
CA ALA A 433 -14.04 12.60 -10.05
C ALA A 433 -12.69 12.64 -9.30
N ALA A 434 -12.67 12.38 -7.98
CA ALA A 434 -11.43 12.24 -7.22
C ALA A 434 -10.69 10.94 -7.57
N GLN A 435 -11.42 9.84 -7.71
CA GLN A 435 -10.87 8.55 -8.13
C GLN A 435 -10.28 8.62 -9.54
N GLN A 436 -10.99 9.24 -10.49
CA GLN A 436 -10.50 9.45 -11.86
C GLN A 436 -9.17 10.23 -11.87
N ARG A 437 -9.04 11.31 -11.10
CA ARG A 437 -7.77 12.06 -10.99
C ARG A 437 -6.61 11.20 -10.48
N GLY A 438 -6.87 10.26 -9.57
CA GLY A 438 -5.88 9.29 -9.11
C GLY A 438 -5.48 8.29 -10.21
N GLN A 439 -6.46 7.75 -10.94
CA GLN A 439 -6.25 6.84 -12.07
C GLN A 439 -5.44 7.49 -13.20
N ASP A 440 -5.83 8.69 -13.63
CA ASP A 440 -5.15 9.47 -14.66
C ASP A 440 -3.69 9.76 -14.27
N ALA A 441 -3.46 10.12 -13.00
CA ALA A 441 -2.11 10.37 -12.48
C ALA A 441 -1.27 9.09 -12.36
N ALA A 442 -1.87 7.95 -11.97
CA ALA A 442 -1.19 6.66 -11.92
C ALA A 442 -0.75 6.20 -13.32
N LEU A 443 -1.65 6.28 -14.31
CA LEU A 443 -1.34 6.02 -15.72
C LEU A 443 -0.23 6.95 -16.24
N ALA A 444 -0.32 8.24 -15.95
CA ALA A 444 0.67 9.23 -16.38
C ALA A 444 2.07 9.01 -15.78
N TRP A 445 2.19 8.40 -14.60
CA TRP A 445 3.48 8.01 -14.02
C TRP A 445 3.96 6.64 -14.49
N ALA A 446 3.07 5.67 -14.69
CA ALA A 446 3.40 4.38 -15.26
C ALA A 446 3.94 4.51 -16.70
N GLY A 447 3.27 5.29 -17.56
CA GLY A 447 3.74 5.56 -18.92
C GLY A 447 5.11 6.26 -18.98
N ARG A 448 5.44 7.12 -18.01
CA ARG A 448 6.78 7.73 -17.89
C ARG A 448 7.85 6.70 -17.53
N TRP A 449 7.53 5.78 -16.61
CA TRP A 449 8.43 4.69 -16.23
C TRP A 449 8.67 3.74 -17.39
N LEU A 450 7.62 3.32 -18.11
CA LEU A 450 7.75 2.52 -19.33
C LEU A 450 8.55 3.23 -20.43
N THR A 451 8.50 4.57 -20.49
CA THR A 451 9.32 5.36 -21.43
C THR A 451 10.80 5.40 -21.01
N ALA A 452 11.09 5.35 -19.70
CA ALA A 452 12.46 5.31 -19.17
C ALA A 452 13.05 3.90 -19.14
N ALA A 453 12.21 2.86 -19.01
CA ALA A 453 12.60 1.48 -18.75
C ALA A 453 11.65 0.45 -19.44
N PRO A 454 11.62 0.38 -20.79
CA PRO A 454 10.67 -0.43 -21.56
C PRO A 454 10.91 -1.96 -21.51
N ASP A 455 11.93 -2.40 -20.77
CA ASP A 455 12.29 -3.80 -20.56
C ASP A 455 12.35 -4.16 -19.07
N GLU A 456 11.83 -3.31 -18.19
CA GLU A 456 11.79 -3.56 -16.75
C GLU A 456 10.46 -4.20 -16.33
N ALA A 457 10.50 -5.43 -15.84
CA ALA A 457 9.31 -6.22 -15.51
C ALA A 457 8.38 -5.54 -14.48
N GLN A 458 8.94 -4.79 -13.52
CA GLN A 458 8.16 -4.10 -12.49
C GLN A 458 7.40 -2.89 -13.05
N ALA A 459 7.98 -2.15 -14.01
CA ALA A 459 7.31 -1.05 -14.69
C ALA A 459 6.03 -1.52 -15.40
N HIS A 460 6.12 -2.63 -16.14
CA HIS A 460 4.96 -3.27 -16.79
C HIS A 460 3.94 -3.80 -15.78
N TYR A 461 4.39 -4.45 -14.69
CA TYR A 461 3.48 -4.90 -13.63
C TYR A 461 2.70 -3.73 -13.02
N MET A 462 3.35 -2.61 -12.71
CA MET A 462 2.70 -1.43 -12.12
C MET A 462 1.84 -0.67 -13.14
N ALA A 463 2.21 -0.67 -14.43
CA ALA A 463 1.36 -0.17 -15.50
C ALA A 463 0.09 -1.00 -15.66
N SER A 464 0.17 -2.33 -15.49
CA SER A 464 -1.03 -3.17 -15.55
C SER A 464 -2.05 -2.82 -14.47
N ILE A 465 -1.60 -2.48 -13.25
CA ILE A 465 -2.46 -1.99 -12.15
C ILE A 465 -3.10 -0.65 -12.52
N ALA A 466 -2.34 0.29 -13.08
CA ALA A 466 -2.90 1.58 -13.51
C ALA A 466 -3.97 1.43 -14.60
N HIS A 467 -3.76 0.52 -15.57
CA HIS A 467 -4.75 0.17 -16.59
C HIS A 467 -5.95 -0.60 -16.02
N GLU A 468 -5.75 -1.50 -15.06
CA GLU A 468 -6.84 -2.23 -14.38
C GLU A 468 -7.78 -1.27 -13.63
N LEU A 469 -7.23 -0.26 -12.97
CA LEU A 469 -8.00 0.76 -12.24
C LEU A 469 -8.77 1.70 -13.18
N ALA A 470 -8.20 2.03 -14.33
CA ALA A 470 -8.84 2.82 -15.38
C ALA A 470 -9.70 1.96 -16.35
N GLU A 471 -10.21 0.81 -15.87
CA GLU A 471 -11.08 -0.15 -16.57
C GLU A 471 -10.56 -0.61 -17.96
N SER A 472 -9.27 -0.39 -18.22
CA SER A 472 -8.59 -0.59 -19.51
C SER A 472 -8.02 -2.01 -19.60
N TYR A 473 -8.84 -3.02 -19.29
CA TYR A 473 -8.39 -4.40 -19.06
C TYR A 473 -7.61 -5.02 -20.23
N GLY A 474 -7.93 -4.63 -21.47
CA GLY A 474 -7.17 -5.07 -22.65
C GLY A 474 -5.70 -4.63 -22.64
N ALA A 475 -5.42 -3.40 -22.19
CA ALA A 475 -4.06 -2.89 -22.00
C ALA A 475 -3.40 -3.56 -20.78
N ALA A 476 -4.12 -3.70 -19.67
CA ALA A 476 -3.60 -4.43 -18.50
C ALA A 476 -3.15 -5.87 -18.84
N LEU A 477 -3.86 -6.58 -19.73
CA LEU A 477 -3.47 -7.90 -20.22
C LEU A 477 -2.33 -7.89 -21.26
N VAL A 478 -1.98 -6.75 -21.86
CA VAL A 478 -0.72 -6.59 -22.62
C VAL A 478 0.44 -6.42 -21.64
N GLU A 479 0.32 -5.47 -20.72
CA GLU A 479 1.36 -5.17 -19.73
C GLU A 479 1.68 -6.37 -18.83
N LEU A 480 0.66 -7.13 -18.36
CA LEU A 480 0.88 -8.35 -17.60
C LEU A 480 1.69 -9.40 -18.38
N ARG A 481 1.42 -9.59 -19.67
CA ARG A 481 2.17 -10.57 -20.50
C ARG A 481 3.60 -10.12 -20.76
N LYS A 482 3.86 -8.82 -20.89
CA LYS A 482 5.21 -8.27 -21.03
C LYS A 482 5.99 -8.39 -19.71
N ALA A 483 5.37 -8.08 -18.57
CA ALA A 483 5.95 -8.31 -17.24
C ALA A 483 6.31 -9.80 -17.00
N ASP A 484 5.37 -10.70 -17.29
CA ASP A 484 5.52 -12.16 -17.24
C ASP A 484 6.68 -12.63 -18.13
N SER A 485 6.75 -12.16 -19.38
CA SER A 485 7.84 -12.48 -20.33
C SER A 485 9.23 -11.95 -19.96
N LEU A 486 9.31 -10.94 -19.08
CA LEU A 486 10.55 -10.36 -18.59
C LEU A 486 11.03 -10.97 -17.27
N GLY A 487 10.18 -11.74 -16.58
CA GLY A 487 10.45 -12.29 -15.26
C GLY A 487 10.42 -11.24 -14.16
N VAL A 488 9.25 -11.06 -13.51
CA VAL A 488 9.12 -10.16 -12.36
C VAL A 488 9.91 -10.74 -11.17
N GLU A 489 11.06 -10.17 -10.83
CA GLU A 489 11.86 -10.62 -9.67
C GLU A 489 11.13 -10.50 -8.31
N PHE A 490 10.12 -9.63 -8.24
CA PHE A 490 9.43 -9.19 -7.02
C PHE A 490 7.96 -9.65 -7.00
N GLU A 491 7.75 -10.92 -6.67
CA GLU A 491 6.44 -11.59 -6.70
C GLU A 491 5.61 -11.27 -5.44
N ILE A 492 4.95 -10.11 -5.43
CA ILE A 492 3.88 -9.76 -4.46
C ILE A 492 2.58 -10.53 -4.77
N GLU A 493 2.26 -10.67 -6.05
CA GLU A 493 0.99 -11.19 -6.56
C GLU A 493 1.34 -12.21 -7.65
N ASN A 494 0.74 -13.40 -7.61
CA ASN A 494 0.97 -14.41 -8.64
C ASN A 494 0.43 -13.87 -9.99
N LEU A 495 1.29 -13.70 -10.99
CA LEU A 495 0.92 -13.05 -12.25
C LEU A 495 -0.17 -13.79 -13.03
N ALA A 496 -0.23 -15.13 -12.92
CA ALA A 496 -1.31 -15.90 -13.53
C ALA A 496 -2.64 -15.66 -12.80
N ALA A 497 -2.66 -15.62 -11.47
CA ALA A 497 -3.85 -15.28 -10.69
C ALA A 497 -4.31 -13.82 -10.95
N LYS A 498 -3.37 -12.88 -11.10
CA LYS A 498 -3.66 -11.51 -11.54
C LYS A 498 -4.27 -11.47 -12.93
N ARG A 499 -3.68 -12.19 -13.90
CA ARG A 499 -4.21 -12.35 -15.26
C ARG A 499 -5.63 -12.92 -15.26
N MET A 500 -5.92 -13.96 -14.47
CA MET A 500 -7.27 -14.52 -14.28
C MET A 500 -8.28 -13.46 -13.84
N VAL A 501 -7.96 -12.66 -12.82
CA VAL A 501 -8.85 -11.58 -12.34
C VAL A 501 -9.09 -10.54 -13.44
N VAL A 502 -8.05 -10.09 -14.14
CA VAL A 502 -8.18 -9.09 -15.21
C VAL A 502 -8.92 -9.65 -16.44
N MET A 503 -8.74 -10.94 -16.77
CA MET A 503 -9.52 -11.64 -17.80
C MET A 503 -11.01 -11.71 -17.42
N ALA A 504 -11.34 -12.09 -16.19
CA ALA A 504 -12.71 -12.13 -15.71
C ALA A 504 -13.37 -10.73 -15.72
N LYS A 505 -12.65 -9.68 -15.30
CA LYS A 505 -13.11 -8.28 -15.42
C LYS A 505 -13.30 -7.82 -16.88
N ALA A 506 -12.52 -8.36 -17.81
CA ALA A 506 -12.68 -8.14 -19.25
C ALA A 506 -13.81 -8.97 -19.91
N GLY A 507 -14.58 -9.74 -19.13
CA GLY A 507 -15.61 -10.66 -19.67
C GLY A 507 -15.06 -11.91 -20.35
N ARG A 508 -13.75 -12.17 -20.25
CA ARG A 508 -13.07 -13.32 -20.85
C ARG A 508 -13.12 -14.53 -19.91
N TYR A 509 -14.33 -14.99 -19.63
CA TYR A 509 -14.57 -16.01 -18.59
C TYR A 509 -13.94 -17.37 -18.91
N GLU A 510 -13.94 -17.79 -20.17
CA GLU A 510 -13.30 -19.06 -20.59
C GLU A 510 -11.78 -19.02 -20.40
N ASP A 511 -11.10 -17.97 -20.92
CA ASP A 511 -9.66 -17.76 -20.70
C ASP A 511 -9.30 -17.69 -19.20
N ALA A 512 -10.13 -17.01 -18.41
CA ALA A 512 -9.93 -16.89 -16.97
C ALA A 512 -10.08 -18.24 -16.25
N LEU A 513 -11.03 -19.07 -16.69
CA LEU A 513 -11.28 -20.40 -16.12
C LEU A 513 -10.15 -21.38 -16.44
N GLU A 514 -9.55 -21.35 -17.64
CA GLU A 514 -8.35 -22.14 -17.96
C GLU A 514 -7.19 -21.81 -17.01
N VAL A 515 -6.99 -20.52 -16.71
CA VAL A 515 -5.97 -20.08 -15.75
C VAL A 515 -6.35 -20.46 -14.31
N ALA A 516 -7.64 -20.41 -13.95
CA ALA A 516 -8.13 -20.85 -12.64
C ALA A 516 -7.88 -22.36 -12.41
N ASP A 517 -8.14 -23.21 -13.41
CA ASP A 517 -7.82 -24.64 -13.39
C ASP A 517 -6.31 -24.87 -13.29
N SER A 518 -5.49 -24.13 -14.04
CA SER A 518 -4.04 -24.23 -13.97
C SER A 518 -3.51 -23.91 -12.57
N LEU A 519 -4.01 -22.85 -11.94
CA LEU A 519 -3.70 -22.47 -10.55
C LEU A 519 -4.17 -23.53 -9.54
N TRP A 520 -5.36 -24.11 -9.76
CA TRP A 520 -5.91 -25.17 -8.93
C TRP A 520 -5.06 -26.45 -8.99
N SER A 521 -4.68 -26.91 -10.19
CA SER A 521 -3.78 -28.05 -10.40
C SER A 521 -2.37 -27.79 -9.89
N ALA A 522 -1.89 -26.54 -9.90
CA ALA A 522 -0.63 -26.14 -9.30
C ALA A 522 -0.67 -26.05 -7.76
N GLY A 523 -1.83 -26.27 -7.12
CA GLY A 523 -1.98 -26.18 -5.67
C GLY A 523 -2.00 -24.76 -5.12
N TYR A 524 -2.27 -23.74 -5.95
CA TYR A 524 -2.29 -22.35 -5.51
C TYR A 524 -3.44 -22.02 -4.54
N PHE A 525 -4.53 -22.81 -4.58
CA PHE A 525 -5.72 -22.66 -3.75
C PHE A 525 -5.82 -23.75 -2.67
N VAL A 526 -4.77 -23.95 -1.87
CA VAL A 526 -4.76 -24.89 -0.73
C VAL A 526 -4.78 -24.13 0.60
N PRO A 527 -5.18 -24.74 1.73
CA PRO A 527 -5.27 -24.03 3.00
C PRO A 527 -3.97 -23.32 3.42
N GLN A 528 -2.81 -23.90 3.12
CA GLN A 528 -1.49 -23.33 3.41
C GLN A 528 -1.23 -22.02 2.64
N THR A 529 -1.63 -21.91 1.37
CA THR A 529 -1.41 -20.70 0.56
C THR A 529 -2.48 -19.64 0.82
N LEU A 530 -3.73 -20.06 1.02
CA LEU A 530 -4.85 -19.21 1.40
C LEU A 530 -4.60 -18.49 2.74
N ALA A 531 -4.02 -19.18 3.73
CA ALA A 531 -3.70 -18.60 5.04
C ALA A 531 -2.59 -17.54 5.02
N ILE A 532 -1.77 -17.47 3.96
CA ILE A 532 -0.63 -16.52 3.88
C ILE A 532 -1.09 -15.10 3.53
N SER A 533 -2.16 -14.94 2.74
CA SER A 533 -2.59 -13.61 2.29
C SER A 533 -4.04 -13.54 1.81
N GLY A 534 -4.74 -12.48 2.23
CA GLY A 534 -6.06 -12.10 1.69
C GLY A 534 -6.08 -11.91 0.17
N LEU A 535 -4.93 -11.69 -0.47
CA LEU A 535 -4.80 -11.63 -1.92
C LEU A 535 -5.03 -13.00 -2.59
N VAL A 536 -4.52 -14.09 -2.00
CA VAL A 536 -4.75 -15.46 -2.47
C VAL A 536 -6.21 -15.85 -2.28
N ILE A 537 -6.83 -15.40 -1.19
CA ILE A 537 -8.27 -15.59 -0.93
C ILE A 537 -9.12 -14.78 -1.92
N GLY A 538 -8.73 -13.55 -2.24
CA GLY A 538 -9.34 -12.76 -3.31
C GLY A 538 -9.30 -13.49 -4.67
N HIS A 539 -8.15 -14.09 -5.01
CA HIS A 539 -8.04 -14.94 -6.20
C HIS A 539 -8.97 -16.17 -6.14
N ALA A 540 -9.07 -16.84 -4.98
CA ALA A 540 -9.96 -17.99 -4.80
C ALA A 540 -11.45 -17.61 -4.92
N ALA A 541 -11.86 -16.44 -4.43
CA ALA A 541 -13.21 -15.92 -4.63
C ALA A 541 -13.52 -15.61 -6.11
N TRP A 542 -12.56 -15.08 -6.88
CA TRP A 542 -12.70 -14.94 -8.33
C TRP A 542 -12.78 -16.30 -9.04
N ALA A 543 -11.95 -17.27 -8.65
CA ALA A 543 -11.97 -18.63 -9.22
C ALA A 543 -13.26 -19.39 -8.87
N PHE A 544 -13.82 -19.20 -7.67
CA PHE A 544 -15.13 -19.68 -7.25
C PHE A 544 -16.23 -19.10 -8.15
N ASN A 545 -16.25 -17.77 -8.33
CA ASN A 545 -17.25 -17.07 -9.14
C ASN A 545 -17.22 -17.51 -10.61
N LEU A 546 -16.02 -17.70 -11.18
CA LEU A 546 -15.86 -18.27 -12.52
C LEU A 546 -16.46 -19.68 -12.61
N ASN A 547 -16.15 -20.56 -11.67
CA ASN A 547 -16.71 -21.93 -11.65
C ASN A 547 -18.24 -21.93 -11.50
N LEU A 548 -18.83 -21.03 -10.71
CA LEU A 548 -20.29 -20.86 -10.65
C LEU A 548 -20.88 -20.39 -11.98
N GLN A 549 -20.30 -19.35 -12.59
CA GLN A 549 -20.76 -18.79 -13.87
C GLN A 549 -20.70 -19.80 -15.01
N THR A 550 -19.76 -20.75 -14.97
CA THR A 550 -19.66 -21.85 -15.94
C THR A 550 -20.26 -23.18 -15.44
N HIS A 551 -21.14 -23.14 -14.44
CA HIS A 551 -21.88 -24.30 -13.90
C HIS A 551 -21.02 -25.47 -13.33
N ARG A 552 -19.74 -25.23 -12.99
CA ARG A 552 -18.80 -26.23 -12.44
C ARG A 552 -18.95 -26.37 -10.92
N LEU A 553 -20.15 -26.74 -10.49
CA LEU A 553 -20.59 -26.71 -9.09
C LEU A 553 -19.65 -27.43 -8.11
N ALA A 554 -19.15 -28.62 -8.46
CA ALA A 554 -18.28 -29.40 -7.56
C ALA A 554 -16.92 -28.72 -7.25
N GLN A 555 -16.36 -27.96 -8.19
CA GLN A 555 -15.13 -27.18 -7.93
C GLN A 555 -15.42 -25.88 -7.17
N ALA A 556 -16.59 -25.25 -7.40
CA ALA A 556 -17.04 -24.13 -6.58
C ALA A 556 -17.27 -24.57 -5.13
N GLU A 557 -17.92 -25.73 -4.92
CA GLU A 557 -18.08 -26.37 -3.61
C GLU A 557 -16.74 -26.64 -2.92
N GLU A 558 -15.79 -27.29 -3.59
CA GLU A 558 -14.48 -27.58 -2.98
C GLU A 558 -13.67 -26.30 -2.69
N MET A 559 -13.74 -25.29 -3.55
CA MET A 559 -13.12 -23.97 -3.30
C MET A 559 -13.74 -23.28 -2.08
N LEU A 560 -15.07 -23.32 -1.94
CA LEU A 560 -15.80 -22.76 -0.80
C LEU A 560 -15.42 -23.47 0.51
N ILE A 561 -15.33 -24.80 0.49
CA ILE A 561 -14.86 -25.63 1.61
C ILE A 561 -13.43 -25.23 2.01
N ARG A 562 -12.49 -25.14 1.06
CA ARG A 562 -11.09 -24.75 1.36
C ARG A 562 -10.99 -23.32 1.92
N MET A 563 -11.77 -22.37 1.42
CA MET A 563 -11.82 -21.01 1.97
C MET A 563 -12.43 -20.97 3.38
N ARG A 564 -13.55 -21.68 3.60
CA ARG A 564 -14.21 -21.84 4.91
C ARG A 564 -13.24 -22.43 5.94
N ASP A 565 -12.52 -23.49 5.59
CA ASP A 565 -11.65 -24.19 6.52
C ASP A 565 -10.46 -23.32 6.96
N VAL A 566 -9.97 -22.43 6.10
CA VAL A 566 -8.96 -21.42 6.49
C VAL A 566 -9.53 -20.36 7.43
N VAL A 567 -10.73 -19.84 7.14
CA VAL A 567 -11.46 -18.90 8.01
C VAL A 567 -11.68 -19.48 9.41
N LEU A 568 -11.90 -20.80 9.52
CA LEU A 568 -12.19 -21.48 10.77
C LEU A 568 -10.93 -21.96 11.52
N THR A 569 -9.82 -22.28 10.84
CA THR A 569 -8.65 -22.92 11.47
C THR A 569 -7.44 -22.02 11.68
N ASP A 570 -7.27 -20.91 10.94
CA ASP A 570 -6.21 -19.95 11.23
C ASP A 570 -6.79 -18.71 11.94
N PRO A 571 -6.46 -18.45 13.22
CA PRO A 571 -6.91 -17.26 13.93
C PRO A 571 -6.29 -15.95 13.40
N ARG A 572 -5.40 -16.03 12.40
CA ARG A 572 -4.84 -14.90 11.64
C ARG A 572 -5.55 -14.69 10.29
N ALA A 573 -6.53 -15.55 9.92
CA ALA A 573 -7.32 -15.39 8.71
C ALA A 573 -8.05 -14.03 8.76
N ASP A 574 -7.62 -13.12 7.89
CA ASP A 574 -8.04 -11.73 7.91
C ASP A 574 -9.54 -11.54 7.60
N THR A 575 -10.03 -10.34 7.88
CA THR A 575 -11.16 -9.68 7.20
C THR A 575 -11.38 -10.19 5.76
N ALA A 576 -10.35 -10.17 4.91
CA ALA A 576 -10.41 -10.62 3.52
C ALA A 576 -10.84 -12.10 3.35
N ALA A 577 -10.61 -12.95 4.35
CA ALA A 577 -11.05 -14.34 4.34
C ALA A 577 -12.57 -14.45 4.51
N ALA A 578 -13.14 -13.72 5.48
CA ALA A 578 -14.59 -13.65 5.69
C ALA A 578 -15.30 -12.83 4.60
N GLU A 579 -14.67 -11.78 4.08
CA GLU A 579 -15.19 -10.99 2.96
C GLU A 579 -15.13 -11.73 1.62
N GLY A 580 -14.08 -12.54 1.37
CA GLY A 580 -14.03 -13.45 0.22
C GLY A 580 -15.18 -14.45 0.26
N LEU A 581 -15.44 -15.04 1.43
CA LEU A 581 -16.59 -15.92 1.65
C LEU A 581 -17.93 -15.18 1.44
N ALA A 582 -18.08 -13.95 1.97
CA ALA A 582 -19.28 -13.13 1.77
C ALA A 582 -19.49 -12.73 0.30
N ALA A 583 -18.42 -12.42 -0.44
CA ALA A 583 -18.47 -12.11 -1.86
C ALA A 583 -18.92 -13.32 -2.70
N CYS A 584 -18.51 -14.54 -2.31
CA CYS A 584 -19.00 -15.78 -2.91
C CYS A 584 -20.53 -15.95 -2.71
N PHE A 585 -21.04 -15.68 -1.51
CA PHE A 585 -22.50 -15.70 -1.26
C PHE A 585 -23.26 -14.59 -2.01
N LEU A 586 -22.71 -13.36 -2.08
CA LEU A 586 -23.33 -12.24 -2.80
C LEU A 586 -23.36 -12.47 -4.32
N ALA A 587 -22.31 -13.08 -4.90
CA ALA A 587 -22.23 -13.37 -6.33
C ALA A 587 -23.31 -14.35 -6.79
N CYS A 588 -23.78 -15.25 -5.91
CA CYS A 588 -24.92 -16.13 -6.18
C CYS A 588 -26.26 -15.41 -6.41
N ARG A 589 -26.31 -14.07 -6.21
CA ARG A 589 -27.54 -13.26 -6.30
C ARG A 589 -27.41 -11.99 -7.18
N ALA A 590 -26.26 -11.76 -7.82
CA ALA A 590 -25.98 -10.48 -8.48
C ALA A 590 -26.66 -10.37 -9.87
N ASP A 591 -27.79 -9.66 -9.95
CA ASP A 591 -28.43 -9.27 -11.21
C ASP A 591 -27.57 -8.22 -11.95
N LEU A 592 -26.64 -8.71 -12.77
CA LEU A 592 -25.78 -7.90 -13.63
C LEU A 592 -26.44 -7.61 -15.00
N SER A 593 -27.71 -7.19 -14.97
CA SER A 593 -28.47 -6.54 -16.05
C SER A 593 -28.85 -7.37 -17.29
N THR A 594 -28.29 -8.58 -17.48
CA THR A 594 -28.86 -9.64 -18.33
C THR A 594 -28.34 -11.02 -17.87
N PRO A 595 -29.07 -12.13 -18.12
CA PRO A 595 -28.76 -13.44 -17.54
C PRO A 595 -27.48 -14.08 -18.13
N PRO A 596 -26.80 -14.96 -17.39
CA PRO A 596 -27.32 -16.30 -17.14
C PRO A 596 -28.16 -16.43 -15.87
N VAL A 597 -29.02 -17.46 -15.85
CA VAL A 597 -29.60 -17.95 -14.60
C VAL A 597 -28.47 -18.64 -13.84
N PHE A 598 -27.97 -18.00 -12.78
CA PHE A 598 -27.05 -18.65 -11.85
C PHE A 598 -27.71 -19.95 -11.35
N PRO A 599 -27.00 -21.09 -11.38
CA PRO A 599 -27.47 -22.26 -10.69
C PRO A 599 -27.54 -21.90 -9.20
N GLN A 600 -28.71 -22.05 -8.57
CA GLN A 600 -28.78 -21.97 -7.12
C GLN A 600 -27.82 -23.03 -6.56
N LEU A 601 -26.92 -22.63 -5.65
CA LEU A 601 -26.15 -23.60 -4.88
C LEU A 601 -27.14 -24.59 -4.25
N PRO A 602 -26.86 -25.90 -4.25
CA PRO A 602 -27.74 -26.89 -3.64
C PRO A 602 -28.14 -26.44 -2.22
N PRO A 603 -29.44 -26.39 -1.88
CA PRO A 603 -29.88 -25.97 -0.55
C PRO A 603 -29.17 -26.72 0.59
N GLU A 604 -28.80 -27.97 0.34
CA GLU A 604 -28.02 -28.83 1.22
C GLU A 604 -26.59 -28.31 1.45
N LEU A 605 -25.93 -27.75 0.42
CA LEU A 605 -24.58 -27.18 0.51
C LEU A 605 -24.58 -25.80 1.17
N LEU A 606 -25.61 -24.99 0.90
CA LEU A 606 -25.85 -23.75 1.66
C LEU A 606 -26.05 -24.10 3.15
N ALA A 607 -26.97 -25.01 3.46
CA ALA A 607 -27.24 -25.47 4.82
C ALA A 607 -26.00 -26.07 5.50
N ALA A 608 -25.25 -26.96 4.85
CA ALA A 608 -24.03 -27.54 5.43
C ALA A 608 -22.94 -26.50 5.70
N THR A 609 -22.86 -25.44 4.88
CA THR A 609 -21.92 -24.33 5.12
C THR A 609 -22.38 -23.43 6.27
N PHE A 610 -23.70 -23.13 6.35
CA PHE A 610 -24.32 -22.45 7.49
C PHE A 610 -24.11 -23.22 8.80
N ASP A 611 -24.50 -24.49 8.85
CA ASP A 611 -24.42 -25.35 10.05
C ASP A 611 -22.96 -25.48 10.53
N SER A 612 -22.00 -25.63 9.61
CA SER A 612 -20.57 -25.64 9.95
C SER A 612 -20.08 -24.32 10.56
N LEU A 613 -20.59 -23.18 10.09
CA LEU A 613 -20.30 -21.86 10.66
C LEU A 613 -20.96 -21.67 12.04
N LEU A 614 -22.22 -22.09 12.19
CA LEU A 614 -23.00 -21.97 13.44
C LEU A 614 -22.49 -22.90 14.57
N ALA A 615 -21.96 -24.06 14.20
CA ALA A 615 -21.35 -25.01 15.13
C ALA A 615 -20.06 -24.46 15.78
N GLN A 616 -19.21 -23.80 14.98
CA GLN A 616 -17.85 -23.38 15.40
C GLN A 616 -17.78 -21.93 15.92
N LEU A 617 -18.93 -21.28 16.13
CA LEU A 617 -19.00 -19.88 16.61
C LEU A 617 -18.24 -19.60 17.91
N ASP A 618 -18.08 -20.59 18.79
CA ASP A 618 -17.45 -20.40 20.11
C ASP A 618 -15.92 -20.48 20.08
N ASP A 619 -15.35 -21.08 19.03
CA ASP A 619 -13.91 -21.11 18.79
C ASP A 619 -13.38 -19.80 18.16
N ILE A 620 -14.27 -18.97 17.61
CA ILE A 620 -13.92 -17.67 17.00
C ILE A 620 -13.40 -16.68 18.06
N PRO A 621 -12.15 -16.16 17.92
CA PRO A 621 -11.53 -15.25 18.90
C PRO A 621 -12.33 -13.98 19.20
N ARG A 622 -12.32 -13.57 20.48
CA ARG A 622 -12.96 -12.32 20.95
C ARG A 622 -12.32 -11.09 20.27
N GLY A 623 -13.16 -10.17 19.80
CA GLY A 623 -12.73 -8.92 19.17
C GLY A 623 -12.23 -9.05 17.72
N GLY A 624 -12.09 -10.27 17.19
CA GLY A 624 -11.66 -10.51 15.81
C GLY A 624 -12.66 -9.95 14.79
N ILE A 625 -12.15 -9.39 13.69
CA ILE A 625 -12.98 -8.81 12.60
C ILE A 625 -13.92 -9.88 12.00
N LEU A 626 -13.49 -11.15 12.07
CA LEU A 626 -14.26 -12.36 11.77
C LEU A 626 -15.66 -12.38 12.42
N ALA A 627 -15.86 -11.81 13.60
CA ALA A 627 -17.20 -11.69 14.22
C ALA A 627 -18.15 -10.74 13.47
N ARG A 628 -17.62 -9.68 12.83
CA ARG A 628 -18.39 -8.78 11.93
C ARG A 628 -18.55 -9.39 10.53
N GLY A 629 -17.54 -10.14 10.08
CA GLY A 629 -17.57 -10.94 8.86
C GLY A 629 -18.68 -12.00 8.88
N VAL A 630 -18.78 -12.80 9.94
CA VAL A 630 -19.82 -13.84 10.10
C VAL A 630 -21.23 -13.24 10.07
N GLY A 631 -21.49 -12.12 10.74
CA GLY A 631 -22.78 -11.43 10.63
C GLY A 631 -23.14 -11.05 9.19
N THR A 632 -22.14 -10.64 8.40
CA THR A 632 -22.30 -10.26 6.98
C THR A 632 -22.48 -11.48 6.07
N VAL A 633 -21.70 -12.54 6.29
CA VAL A 633 -21.82 -13.85 5.61
C VAL A 633 -23.21 -14.43 5.82
N LEU A 634 -23.67 -14.49 7.07
CA LEU A 634 -25.01 -14.92 7.42
C LEU A 634 -26.03 -14.04 6.67
N ARG A 635 -25.99 -12.70 6.83
CA ARG A 635 -26.98 -11.79 6.21
C ARG A 635 -27.06 -12.00 4.70
N ALA A 636 -25.93 -12.01 4.00
CA ALA A 636 -25.88 -12.22 2.55
C ALA A 636 -26.52 -13.55 2.11
N ALA A 637 -26.22 -14.64 2.82
CA ALA A 637 -26.77 -15.95 2.50
C ALA A 637 -28.27 -16.09 2.87
N MET A 638 -28.74 -15.40 3.92
CA MET A 638 -30.16 -15.38 4.32
C MET A 638 -31.04 -14.49 3.45
N GLU A 639 -30.52 -13.38 2.90
CA GLU A 639 -31.24 -12.64 1.86
C GLU A 639 -31.30 -13.38 0.51
N GLY A 640 -30.67 -14.56 0.41
CA GLY A 640 -30.75 -15.46 -0.74
C GLY A 640 -31.81 -16.56 -0.61
N THR A 641 -32.30 -16.88 0.60
CA THR A 641 -33.17 -18.04 0.84
C THR A 641 -34.67 -17.78 0.67
N ALA A 642 -35.07 -16.63 0.11
CA ALA A 642 -36.48 -16.26 -0.06
C ALA A 642 -37.31 -17.19 -0.99
N THR A 643 -36.68 -18.16 -1.67
CA THR A 643 -37.34 -19.22 -2.46
C THR A 643 -37.02 -20.64 -1.96
N VAL A 644 -36.32 -20.77 -0.83
CA VAL A 644 -35.99 -22.05 -0.20
C VAL A 644 -36.92 -22.23 1.00
N ASP A 645 -37.45 -23.44 1.20
CA ASP A 645 -38.15 -23.79 2.43
C ASP A 645 -37.12 -23.97 3.54
N VAL A 646 -36.73 -22.86 4.18
CA VAL A 646 -35.69 -22.85 5.21
C VAL A 646 -36.22 -23.56 6.45
N SER A 647 -35.73 -24.79 6.66
CA SER A 647 -36.37 -25.70 7.60
C SER A 647 -36.40 -25.12 9.02
N PRO A 648 -37.42 -25.48 9.84
CA PRO A 648 -37.54 -25.00 11.22
C PRO A 648 -36.29 -25.25 12.06
N GLU A 649 -35.53 -26.29 11.74
CA GLU A 649 -34.26 -26.65 12.37
C GLU A 649 -33.18 -25.58 12.16
N ILE A 650 -32.98 -25.05 10.95
CA ILE A 650 -31.98 -23.99 10.68
C ILE A 650 -32.35 -22.72 11.46
N SER A 651 -33.64 -22.36 11.44
CA SER A 651 -34.14 -21.22 12.22
C SER A 651 -33.93 -21.41 13.73
N GLN A 652 -34.17 -22.61 14.27
CA GLN A 652 -33.90 -22.93 15.67
C GLN A 652 -32.39 -22.97 15.99
N GLN A 653 -31.55 -23.48 15.10
CA GLN A 653 -30.09 -23.44 15.24
C GLN A 653 -29.59 -22.00 15.37
N MET A 654 -30.09 -21.07 14.55
CA MET A 654 -29.72 -19.65 14.64
C MET A 654 -30.20 -19.00 15.95
N ARG A 655 -31.40 -19.30 16.44
CA ARG A 655 -31.87 -18.80 17.74
C ARG A 655 -31.01 -19.33 18.90
N ASN A 656 -30.72 -20.63 18.89
CA ASN A 656 -29.82 -21.28 19.86
C ASN A 656 -28.42 -20.66 19.82
N ALA A 657 -27.89 -20.39 18.62
CA ALA A 657 -26.59 -19.75 18.41
C ALA A 657 -26.57 -18.32 18.96
N ALA A 658 -27.55 -17.48 18.62
CA ALA A 658 -27.65 -16.11 19.13
C ALA A 658 -27.70 -16.08 20.68
N ALA A 659 -28.49 -16.96 21.30
CA ALA A 659 -28.62 -17.02 22.76
C ALA A 659 -27.30 -17.47 23.44
N ARG A 660 -26.59 -18.42 22.84
CA ARG A 660 -25.29 -18.92 23.28
C ARG A 660 -24.21 -17.84 23.18
N VAL A 661 -24.16 -17.16 22.02
CA VAL A 661 -23.27 -16.02 21.73
C VAL A 661 -23.50 -14.86 22.70
N LEU A 662 -24.75 -14.49 22.98
CA LEU A 662 -25.08 -13.43 23.95
C LEU A 662 -24.64 -13.77 25.38
N THR A 663 -24.76 -15.04 25.77
CA THR A 663 -24.31 -15.52 27.09
C THR A 663 -22.79 -15.41 27.26
N ASN A 664 -22.03 -15.44 26.15
CA ASN A 664 -20.58 -15.20 26.10
C ASN A 664 -20.19 -13.70 26.02
N VAL A 665 -21.14 -12.78 26.22
CA VAL A 665 -21.00 -11.32 26.14
C VAL A 665 -20.46 -10.86 24.77
N ARG A 666 -21.08 -11.37 23.70
CA ARG A 666 -20.80 -10.98 22.30
C ARG A 666 -22.06 -10.35 21.66
N THR A 667 -22.41 -9.17 22.14
CA THR A 667 -23.59 -8.35 21.77
C THR A 667 -23.71 -8.13 20.25
N ASP A 668 -22.72 -7.55 19.58
CA ASP A 668 -22.72 -7.29 18.13
C ASP A 668 -23.06 -8.54 17.28
N LEU A 669 -22.44 -9.67 17.63
CA LEU A 669 -22.64 -10.94 16.95
C LEU A 669 -24.02 -11.53 17.27
N ALA A 670 -24.50 -11.38 18.51
CA ALA A 670 -25.85 -11.79 18.90
C ALA A 670 -26.94 -11.01 18.15
N VAL A 671 -26.77 -9.69 17.96
CA VAL A 671 -27.68 -8.87 17.14
C VAL A 671 -27.66 -9.33 15.69
N SER A 672 -26.48 -9.57 15.12
CA SER A 672 -26.32 -10.00 13.73
C SER A 672 -26.98 -11.36 13.45
N ILE A 673 -26.86 -12.33 14.37
CA ILE A 673 -27.54 -13.63 14.25
C ILE A 673 -29.06 -13.48 14.49
N ALA A 674 -29.49 -12.61 15.41
CA ALA A 674 -30.90 -12.39 15.71
C ALA A 674 -31.65 -11.66 14.58
N GLU A 675 -31.05 -10.66 13.92
CA GLU A 675 -31.55 -10.07 12.67
C GLU A 675 -31.88 -11.18 11.65
N GLY A 676 -30.97 -12.15 11.55
CA GLY A 676 -31.07 -13.30 10.68
C GLY A 676 -32.22 -14.23 11.01
N ALA A 677 -32.27 -14.71 12.25
CA ALA A 677 -33.37 -15.54 12.74
C ALA A 677 -34.74 -14.86 12.57
N VAL A 678 -34.80 -13.52 12.65
CA VAL A 678 -36.02 -12.72 12.39
C VAL A 678 -36.34 -12.59 10.89
N ASN A 679 -35.38 -12.72 9.99
CA ASN A 679 -35.64 -12.76 8.54
C ASN A 679 -36.10 -14.15 8.10
N LEU A 680 -35.48 -15.22 8.61
CA LEU A 680 -35.79 -16.61 8.27
C LEU A 680 -37.10 -17.10 8.93
N ASP A 681 -37.24 -16.94 10.24
CA ASP A 681 -38.41 -17.46 10.94
C ASP A 681 -39.61 -16.53 10.74
N THR A 682 -40.60 -17.02 9.99
CA THR A 682 -41.83 -16.29 9.75
C THR A 682 -42.84 -16.39 10.88
N THR A 683 -42.69 -17.34 11.81
CA THR A 683 -43.62 -17.59 12.91
C THR A 683 -43.58 -16.50 13.97
N GLU A 684 -44.73 -16.25 14.60
CA GLU A 684 -44.80 -15.30 15.73
C GLU A 684 -43.92 -15.74 16.90
N ALA A 685 -43.84 -17.05 17.17
CA ALA A 685 -43.06 -17.62 18.27
C ALA A 685 -41.55 -17.41 18.12
N GLY A 686 -40.96 -17.76 16.97
CA GLY A 686 -39.52 -17.57 16.72
C GLY A 686 -39.12 -16.09 16.70
N ARG A 687 -39.99 -15.23 16.17
CA ARG A 687 -39.83 -13.77 16.22
C ARG A 687 -39.85 -13.23 17.66
N LEU A 688 -40.76 -13.71 18.51
CA LEU A 688 -40.86 -13.33 19.92
C LEU A 688 -39.67 -13.82 20.76
N GLU A 689 -39.12 -15.01 20.46
CA GLU A 689 -37.89 -15.51 21.10
C GLU A 689 -36.72 -14.55 20.83
N MET A 690 -36.56 -14.09 19.59
CA MET A 690 -35.56 -13.09 19.23
C MET A 690 -35.84 -11.69 19.81
N PHE A 691 -37.10 -11.31 20.04
CA PHE A 691 -37.43 -10.09 20.78
C PHE A 691 -36.89 -10.16 22.21
N GLY A 692 -37.09 -11.28 22.90
CA GLY A 692 -36.56 -11.50 24.25
C GLY A 692 -35.03 -11.45 24.31
N LEU A 693 -34.36 -11.95 23.27
CA LEU A 693 -32.90 -11.90 23.13
C LEU A 693 -32.40 -10.47 22.87
N LEU A 694 -32.96 -9.76 21.89
CA LEU A 694 -32.56 -8.40 21.54
C LEU A 694 -32.83 -7.42 22.68
N ARG A 695 -33.90 -7.63 23.47
CA ARG A 695 -34.13 -6.85 24.70
C ARG A 695 -32.99 -7.03 25.70
N ARG A 696 -32.47 -8.27 25.86
CA ARG A 696 -31.27 -8.55 26.68
C ARG A 696 -29.98 -7.96 26.11
N VAL A 697 -29.89 -7.65 24.81
CA VAL A 697 -28.80 -6.84 24.26
C VAL A 697 -28.95 -5.40 24.70
N VAL A 698 -30.14 -4.79 24.51
CA VAL A 698 -30.42 -3.40 24.92
C VAL A 698 -30.29 -3.19 26.45
N GLU A 699 -30.59 -4.22 27.25
CA GLU A 699 -30.34 -4.23 28.71
C GLU A 699 -28.84 -4.18 29.08
N GLN A 700 -27.94 -4.60 28.18
CA GLN A 700 -26.47 -4.56 28.35
C GLN A 700 -25.84 -3.34 27.66
N GLU A 701 -26.34 -2.98 26.49
CA GLU A 701 -25.89 -1.86 25.65
C GLU A 701 -27.10 -0.98 25.28
N PRO A 702 -27.47 0.00 26.13
CA PRO A 702 -28.66 0.82 25.93
C PRO A 702 -28.70 1.60 24.62
N ASP A 703 -27.54 1.81 23.98
CA ASP A 703 -27.35 2.60 22.76
C ASP A 703 -27.07 1.76 21.51
N ASN A 704 -27.23 0.42 21.58
CA ASN A 704 -27.09 -0.47 20.42
C ASN A 704 -28.27 -0.28 19.43
N LEU A 705 -28.10 0.68 18.49
CA LEU A 705 -29.16 1.12 17.58
C LEU A 705 -29.71 -0.02 16.71
N GLU A 706 -28.88 -0.95 16.27
CA GLU A 706 -29.35 -2.07 15.45
C GLU A 706 -30.29 -2.98 16.25
N ALA A 707 -29.97 -3.27 17.51
CA ALA A 707 -30.88 -4.01 18.39
C ALA A 707 -32.24 -3.30 18.57
N HIS A 708 -32.24 -1.97 18.69
CA HIS A 708 -33.47 -1.16 18.75
C HIS A 708 -34.31 -1.26 17.48
N TYR A 709 -33.69 -1.15 16.29
CA TYR A 709 -34.44 -1.32 15.04
C TYR A 709 -35.01 -2.73 14.90
N GLN A 710 -34.25 -3.77 15.22
CA GLN A 710 -34.70 -5.15 15.08
C GLN A 710 -35.85 -5.48 16.06
N LEU A 711 -35.84 -4.96 17.30
CA LEU A 711 -37.00 -4.99 18.22
C LEU A 711 -38.24 -4.35 17.59
N GLY A 712 -38.06 -3.15 17.03
CA GLY A 712 -39.10 -2.41 16.30
C GLY A 712 -39.71 -3.20 15.14
N LYS A 713 -38.83 -3.74 14.28
CA LYS A 713 -39.17 -4.58 13.13
C LYS A 713 -39.93 -5.84 13.54
N ILE A 714 -39.58 -6.49 14.66
CA ILE A 714 -40.34 -7.63 15.18
C ILE A 714 -41.75 -7.22 15.57
N GLY A 715 -41.93 -6.20 16.42
CA GLY A 715 -43.26 -5.77 16.85
C GLY A 715 -44.15 -5.31 15.70
N ALA A 716 -43.55 -4.65 14.70
CA ALA A 716 -44.20 -4.28 13.45
C ALA A 716 -44.64 -5.49 12.58
N LEU A 717 -44.01 -6.65 12.74
CA LEU A 717 -44.31 -7.88 11.98
C LEU A 717 -45.21 -8.87 12.74
N THR A 718 -45.21 -8.86 14.08
CA THR A 718 -46.02 -9.77 14.91
C THR A 718 -47.29 -9.13 15.47
N GLY A 719 -47.38 -7.81 15.54
CA GLY A 719 -48.44 -7.13 16.28
C GLY A 719 -48.26 -7.17 17.81
N GLN A 720 -47.13 -7.71 18.30
CA GLN A 720 -46.88 -7.96 19.72
C GLN A 720 -45.86 -6.98 20.32
N GLN A 721 -45.92 -6.78 21.65
CA GLN A 721 -45.01 -5.91 22.42
C GLN A 721 -44.87 -4.48 21.85
N LEU A 722 -45.97 -3.97 21.26
CA LEU A 722 -46.02 -2.75 20.46
C LEU A 722 -45.48 -1.50 21.16
N ASP A 723 -45.64 -1.40 22.48
CA ASP A 723 -45.16 -0.24 23.27
C ASP A 723 -43.63 -0.22 23.36
N LEU A 724 -42.99 -1.39 23.54
CA LEU A 724 -41.54 -1.54 23.51
C LEU A 724 -40.98 -1.39 22.09
N ALA A 725 -41.70 -1.90 21.09
CA ALA A 725 -41.31 -1.77 19.68
C ALA A 725 -41.42 -0.33 19.17
N GLU A 726 -42.43 0.43 19.61
CA GLU A 726 -42.55 1.88 19.35
C GLU A 726 -41.40 2.65 20.01
N ALA A 727 -41.13 2.41 21.29
CA ALA A 727 -40.05 3.07 22.01
C ALA A 727 -38.66 2.79 21.40
N ALA A 728 -38.43 1.54 20.96
CA ALA A 728 -37.19 1.17 20.29
C ALA A 728 -37.01 1.87 18.93
N LEU A 729 -38.06 1.97 18.10
CA LEU A 729 -37.99 2.73 16.84
C LEU A 729 -37.90 4.24 17.06
N GLN A 730 -38.49 4.77 18.14
CA GLN A 730 -38.34 6.17 18.52
C GLN A 730 -36.88 6.46 18.88
N LYS A 731 -36.26 5.65 19.75
CA LYS A 731 -34.82 5.78 20.02
C LYS A 731 -33.96 5.59 18.77
N TYR A 732 -34.32 4.68 17.86
CA TYR A 732 -33.61 4.54 16.59
C TYR A 732 -33.65 5.83 15.73
N LEU A 733 -34.78 6.53 15.73
CA LEU A 733 -35.01 7.76 14.96
C LEU A 733 -34.46 9.03 15.63
N GLU A 734 -34.24 9.00 16.95
CA GLU A 734 -33.53 10.05 17.71
C GLU A 734 -32.05 10.16 17.30
N HIS A 735 -31.46 9.05 16.83
CA HIS A 735 -30.10 8.99 16.29
C HIS A 735 -30.09 8.99 14.76
N GLU A 736 -28.89 9.00 14.15
CA GLU A 736 -28.73 8.80 12.70
C GLU A 736 -28.23 7.36 12.44
N PRO A 737 -28.86 6.59 11.54
CA PRO A 737 -28.42 5.22 11.24
C PRO A 737 -27.00 5.15 10.66
N PRO A 738 -26.18 4.15 11.09
CA PRO A 738 -24.94 3.81 10.43
C PRO A 738 -25.10 3.55 8.93
N THR A 739 -24.07 3.84 8.13
CA THR A 739 -24.11 3.54 6.69
C THR A 739 -24.18 2.03 6.47
N GLY A 740 -25.29 1.55 5.90
CA GLY A 740 -25.59 0.13 5.73
C GLY A 740 -26.54 -0.45 6.80
N ALA A 741 -26.86 0.31 7.85
CA ALA A 741 -27.96 -0.01 8.76
C ALA A 741 -29.33 0.34 8.12
N PRO A 742 -30.44 -0.16 8.67
CA PRO A 742 -31.79 0.13 8.16
C PRO A 742 -32.13 1.62 8.07
N THR A 743 -32.82 2.03 7.00
CA THR A 743 -33.02 3.46 6.70
C THR A 743 -34.11 4.12 7.55
N LYS A 744 -34.03 5.45 7.73
CA LYS A 744 -35.03 6.20 8.53
C LYS A 744 -36.44 6.10 7.95
N GLU A 745 -36.61 6.07 6.63
CA GLU A 745 -37.91 5.80 6.02
C GLU A 745 -38.40 4.36 6.30
N GLY A 746 -37.49 3.40 6.41
CA GLY A 746 -37.80 2.04 6.86
C GLY A 746 -38.30 2.02 8.31
N ALA A 747 -37.64 2.72 9.22
CA ALA A 747 -38.05 2.85 10.62
C ALA A 747 -39.40 3.58 10.78
N HIS A 748 -39.62 4.69 10.07
CA HIS A 748 -40.92 5.36 10.02
C HIS A 748 -42.03 4.46 9.44
N TRP A 749 -41.73 3.65 8.42
CA TRP A 749 -42.67 2.67 7.89
C TRP A 749 -42.98 1.54 8.90
N ARG A 750 -42.00 1.05 9.67
CA ARG A 750 -42.25 0.10 10.77
C ARG A 750 -43.11 0.69 11.89
N LEU A 751 -42.91 1.98 12.24
CA LEU A 751 -43.83 2.68 13.14
C LEU A 751 -45.25 2.75 12.59
N GLY A 752 -45.41 3.00 11.28
CA GLY A 752 -46.72 2.97 10.62
C GLY A 752 -47.44 1.63 10.80
N MET A 753 -46.74 0.52 10.61
CA MET A 753 -47.28 -0.83 10.83
C MET A 753 -47.68 -1.06 12.30
N ILE A 754 -46.87 -0.61 13.26
CA ILE A 754 -47.18 -0.65 14.70
C ILE A 754 -48.46 0.14 15.03
N TYR A 755 -48.66 1.30 14.40
CA TYR A 755 -49.88 2.08 14.58
C TYR A 755 -51.10 1.42 13.93
N GLU A 756 -50.96 0.74 12.79
CA GLU A 756 -52.04 -0.09 12.22
C GLU A 756 -52.43 -1.26 13.15
N HIS A 757 -51.46 -1.98 13.73
CA HIS A 757 -51.74 -3.04 14.71
C HIS A 757 -52.47 -2.53 15.96
N ARG A 758 -52.30 -1.24 16.34
CA ARG A 758 -53.08 -0.59 17.40
C ARG A 758 -54.40 0.06 16.93
N GLY A 759 -54.76 -0.03 15.65
CA GLY A 759 -55.92 0.66 15.06
C GLY A 759 -55.79 2.19 15.02
N GLN A 760 -54.59 2.74 15.18
CA GLN A 760 -54.30 4.18 15.27
C GLN A 760 -54.07 4.78 13.87
N THR A 761 -55.07 4.68 12.99
CA THR A 761 -54.97 5.00 11.54
C THR A 761 -54.34 6.36 11.23
N ASP A 762 -54.67 7.43 11.98
CA ASP A 762 -54.07 8.75 11.75
C ASP A 762 -52.58 8.81 12.11
N ARG A 763 -52.12 8.06 13.11
CA ARG A 763 -50.69 7.93 13.43
C ARG A 763 -49.97 7.06 12.40
N ALA A 764 -50.62 6.02 11.88
CA ALA A 764 -50.08 5.22 10.77
C ALA A 764 -49.88 6.08 9.51
N ILE A 765 -50.90 6.85 9.11
CA ILE A 765 -50.84 7.81 8.00
C ILE A 765 -49.72 8.85 8.22
N ALA A 766 -49.60 9.40 9.44
CA ALA A 766 -48.51 10.34 9.75
C ALA A 766 -47.12 9.71 9.63
N ALA A 767 -46.94 8.48 10.12
CA ALA A 767 -45.66 7.76 10.04
C ALA A 767 -45.28 7.38 8.60
N TYR A 768 -46.23 6.93 7.78
CA TYR A 768 -45.98 6.68 6.35
C TYR A 768 -45.67 7.97 5.57
N ARG A 769 -46.30 9.10 5.93
CA ARG A 769 -45.93 10.41 5.36
C ARG A 769 -44.54 10.87 5.80
N ALA A 770 -44.12 10.60 7.05
CA ALA A 770 -42.74 10.86 7.49
C ALA A 770 -41.72 10.01 6.72
N ALA A 771 -42.01 8.74 6.47
CA ALA A 771 -41.17 7.89 5.60
C ALA A 771 -41.01 8.48 4.19
N LEU A 772 -42.10 9.00 3.60
CA LEU A 772 -42.08 9.65 2.28
C LEU A 772 -41.46 11.07 2.29
N GLN A 773 -41.35 11.73 3.44
CA GLN A 773 -40.57 12.98 3.58
C GLN A 773 -39.07 12.72 3.57
N VAL A 774 -38.62 11.61 4.17
CA VAL A 774 -37.22 11.16 4.10
C VAL A 774 -36.88 10.64 2.71
N ASN A 775 -37.76 9.83 2.11
CA ASN A 775 -37.55 9.22 0.79
C ASN A 775 -38.86 9.19 -0.02
N PRO A 776 -39.11 10.19 -0.89
CA PRO A 776 -40.31 10.26 -1.72
C PRO A 776 -40.51 9.08 -2.69
N GLY A 777 -39.47 8.28 -2.95
CA GLY A 777 -39.53 7.08 -3.78
C GLY A 777 -39.88 5.79 -3.03
N PHE A 778 -40.06 5.84 -1.72
CA PHE A 778 -40.17 4.64 -0.87
C PHE A 778 -41.53 3.92 -1.03
N ARG A 779 -41.59 3.00 -2.02
CA ARG A 779 -42.80 2.24 -2.40
C ARG A 779 -43.59 1.63 -1.23
N PRO A 780 -42.98 1.00 -0.19
CA PRO A 780 -43.75 0.36 0.87
C PRO A 780 -44.61 1.33 1.70
N ALA A 781 -44.11 2.54 1.97
CA ALA A 781 -44.89 3.58 2.65
C ALA A 781 -45.95 4.18 1.73
N LYS A 782 -45.65 4.34 0.43
CA LYS A 782 -46.63 4.81 -0.56
C LYS A 782 -47.82 3.84 -0.69
N GLN A 783 -47.56 2.55 -0.87
CA GLN A 783 -48.61 1.52 -0.98
C GLN A 783 -49.44 1.39 0.30
N ALA A 784 -48.81 1.50 1.48
CA ALA A 784 -49.54 1.48 2.75
C ALA A 784 -50.41 2.73 2.95
N LEU A 785 -49.92 3.90 2.52
CA LEU A 785 -50.68 5.16 2.55
C LEU A 785 -51.86 5.13 1.58
N GLU A 786 -51.66 4.67 0.34
CA GLU A 786 -52.72 4.51 -0.67
C GLU A 786 -53.84 3.61 -0.14
N ARG A 787 -53.51 2.43 0.39
CA ARG A 787 -54.47 1.50 1.02
C ARG A 787 -55.27 2.14 2.17
N LEU A 788 -54.63 2.91 3.05
CA LEU A 788 -55.31 3.57 4.18
C LEU A 788 -56.13 4.81 3.78
N GLU A 789 -55.79 5.47 2.67
CA GLU A 789 -56.54 6.60 2.13
C GLU A 789 -57.68 6.17 1.19
N GLU A 790 -57.62 4.96 0.62
CA GLU A 790 -58.72 4.32 -0.12
C GLU A 790 -59.76 3.72 0.85
N GLY A 791 -59.31 3.00 1.89
CA GLY A 791 -60.17 2.52 2.98
C GLY A 791 -60.79 3.61 3.87
N ARG A 792 -60.60 4.89 3.53
CA ARG A 792 -61.29 6.07 4.10
C ARG A 792 -62.27 6.74 3.14
N LYS A 793 -62.41 6.22 1.91
CA LYS A 793 -63.31 6.75 0.86
C LYS A 793 -64.51 5.85 0.59
N GLU A 794 -64.44 4.58 0.99
CA GLU A 794 -65.61 3.69 1.06
C GLU A 794 -66.36 3.94 2.38
N PRO A 795 -67.70 4.13 2.35
CA PRO A 795 -68.51 4.56 3.50
C PRO A 795 -69.10 3.43 4.35
#